data_AF-A0A3D4RUC6-F1
#
_entry.id   AF-A0A3D4RUC6-F1
#
_cell.length_a   1.000
_cell.length_b   1.000
_cell.length_c   1.000
_cell.angle_alpha   90.00
_cell.angle_beta   90.00
_cell.angle_gamma   90.00
#
_symmetry.space_group_name_H-M   'P 1'
#
loop_
_entity.id
_entity.type
_entity.pdbx_description
1 polymer ?
#
loop_
_entity_poly.entity_id
_entity_poly.type
_entity_poly.pdbx_seq_one_letter_code
_entity_poly.pdbx_strand_id
1 'polypeptide(L)'
;MKAAFAIVCCLIAYGSLYPFGFAWPGIDGLTLRAAGLLNLVATSRGDFIGNIGLFIPFGLTGALALLDSKWRPRAAMPLLLGGAGFAAALQLLQLLLPSRAPSITDLLLNLAGIIAGLILARHPRLSAFAEHDRSAPWISPELLIGALWPLALLIPMVPTIDAANLQAVFKPVLTARALSIIDTAYYLIAWLAAMHLLTRPPTPSRYLIPAVLLPLAVLAVQPLILQARLTPAEVVGSLVAVGIWLFAYRRLDSAMLAIALLLAVLATNLLPLPTIGGHSSFSFVPFSGFLDGNMLLNSVALFEKLFAYAAVLLLFRRAGIGMTAATVVTVAALALQEAAQAYLGTGTPEITDPLLALGIAVLLMYIFPSHQPVTARIQIGQQDAATPPSGTGRTDSSAATPREQITSHLPGLDGLRAVAALGVFLVHYQQIVNLELHVGPFDLDRWLTNGNTGVALFFVLSGYLLSLPLLNAGSGGLRAQDLRNYLVRRLARIVPAYYLCLFGLIALALARGNPPSINNTLSHMLFLYNFNDGQIFSINPPFWTLAVEVQFYCLLPFIILGLVQLPRPLTIIVAIALVPIAQFLNQAVLTALRSHAQWPMQSVLVWPFALRIQGPDSPVLVYSTLGHLTFFLFGTAAAATMPLIGKGLAGLGHLAKAVPEFLVWLSALIIFIILATPLDDWAQQTDGRYNWPLVPLLLTSIVILTPYTRGAARLLEWTPLRMLGLISYGIYLFHLPVQKASRSGLSRLGLDTQDHPLLFAGVAFTGTLLLSFLSYRLLEQPIRRWVHARFRGPAVAETPRRRSAAGARWTYPSQDKASRPPEHAGADTVFQERVSALLRLFGLRREPRRPSRQRSWLQVRIRLSERNWASLQGLAEQQDASPSRVVRRMLDQWLEGRGADEHQQTPRTDCASPAPTVPACWCVVNLRRSRAAAIEAQLEHLGVDLEYLVAQIIEEQLSRAETSSRRG
;
A
#
# COMPACT_ATOMS: atom_id res chain seq x y z
N MET A 1 -24.50 4.85 6.96
CA MET A 1 -23.41 3.95 6.52
C MET A 1 -23.56 2.50 6.98
N LYS A 2 -23.62 2.16 8.27
CA LYS A 2 -23.68 0.73 8.73
C LYS A 2 -24.72 -0.15 8.02
N ALA A 3 -25.96 0.33 7.84
CA ALA A 3 -26.98 -0.39 7.08
C ALA A 3 -26.61 -0.62 5.59
N ALA A 4 -25.99 0.36 4.93
CA ALA A 4 -25.52 0.23 3.55
C ALA A 4 -24.37 -0.79 3.42
N PHE A 5 -23.46 -0.85 4.40
CA PHE A 5 -22.43 -1.89 4.45
C PHE A 5 -23.04 -3.29 4.62
N ALA A 6 -24.03 -3.44 5.51
CA ALA A 6 -24.76 -4.70 5.66
C ALA A 6 -25.49 -5.13 4.36
N ILE A 7 -26.19 -4.20 3.69
CA ILE A 7 -26.83 -4.44 2.39
C ILE A 7 -25.80 -4.88 1.34
N VAL A 8 -24.64 -4.23 1.28
CA VAL A 8 -23.54 -4.64 0.39
C VAL A 8 -23.07 -6.06 0.70
N CYS A 9 -22.81 -6.41 1.96
CA CYS A 9 -22.44 -7.78 2.33
C CYS A 9 -23.50 -8.82 1.91
N CYS A 10 -24.78 -8.51 2.08
CA CYS A 10 -25.88 -9.38 1.66
C CYS A 10 -25.95 -9.53 0.13
N LEU A 11 -25.81 -8.45 -0.63
CA LEU A 11 -25.81 -8.48 -2.10
C LEU A 11 -24.63 -9.26 -2.67
N ILE A 12 -23.43 -9.11 -2.08
CA ILE A 12 -22.25 -9.89 -2.45
C ILE A 12 -22.49 -11.38 -2.18
N ALA A 13 -22.94 -11.74 -0.97
CA ALA A 13 -23.24 -13.13 -0.64
C ALA A 13 -24.34 -13.72 -1.56
N TYR A 14 -25.36 -12.94 -1.89
CA TYR A 14 -26.44 -13.33 -2.80
C TYR A 14 -25.89 -13.67 -4.19
N GLY A 15 -25.17 -12.74 -4.83
CA GLY A 15 -24.61 -12.93 -6.17
C GLY A 15 -23.55 -14.05 -6.23
N SER A 16 -22.74 -14.22 -5.18
CA SER A 16 -21.75 -15.29 -5.09
C SER A 16 -22.34 -16.68 -4.87
N LEU A 17 -23.52 -16.80 -4.25
CA LEU A 17 -24.13 -18.10 -3.88
C LEU A 17 -25.33 -18.49 -4.74
N TYR A 18 -25.90 -17.58 -5.53
CA TYR A 18 -26.88 -17.91 -6.58
C TYR A 18 -26.33 -19.00 -7.53
N PRO A 19 -27.13 -20.01 -7.93
CA PRO A 19 -28.57 -20.18 -7.73
C PRO A 19 -28.98 -20.94 -6.46
N PHE A 20 -28.13 -20.98 -5.42
CA PHE A 20 -28.40 -21.61 -4.12
C PHE A 20 -28.69 -23.14 -4.14
N GLY A 21 -28.45 -23.81 -5.27
CA GLY A 21 -28.57 -25.26 -5.41
C GLY A 21 -27.43 -26.01 -4.71
N PHE A 22 -27.36 -25.94 -3.38
CA PHE A 22 -26.32 -26.60 -2.60
C PHE A 22 -26.48 -28.13 -2.62
N ALA A 23 -25.39 -28.84 -2.92
CA ALA A 23 -25.32 -30.30 -2.92
C ALA A 23 -23.98 -30.78 -2.34
N TRP A 24 -24.02 -31.88 -1.57
CA TRP A 24 -22.81 -32.50 -1.03
C TRP A 24 -22.11 -33.34 -2.10
N PRO A 25 -20.85 -33.05 -2.47
CA PRO A 25 -20.19 -33.71 -3.60
C PRO A 25 -19.48 -35.04 -3.23
N GLY A 26 -19.63 -35.54 -2.00
CA GLY A 26 -18.80 -36.63 -1.47
C GLY A 26 -17.38 -36.17 -1.14
N ILE A 27 -16.56 -37.06 -0.56
CA ILE A 27 -15.18 -36.71 -0.16
C ILE A 27 -14.31 -36.47 -1.40
N ASP A 28 -14.36 -37.36 -2.39
CA ASP A 28 -13.53 -37.28 -3.60
C ASP A 28 -13.97 -36.14 -4.53
N GLY A 29 -15.28 -35.84 -4.56
CA GLY A 29 -15.78 -34.64 -5.25
C GLY A 29 -15.39 -33.36 -4.53
N LEU A 30 -15.31 -33.37 -3.19
CA LEU A 30 -14.85 -32.22 -2.40
C LEU A 30 -13.35 -31.97 -2.59
N THR A 31 -12.50 -33.01 -2.62
CA THR A 31 -11.05 -32.84 -2.87
C THR A 31 -10.77 -32.36 -4.29
N LEU A 32 -11.45 -32.90 -5.30
CA LEU A 32 -11.38 -32.41 -6.68
C LEU A 32 -11.76 -30.92 -6.79
N ARG A 33 -12.85 -30.50 -6.12
CA ARG A 33 -13.29 -29.09 -6.07
C ARG A 33 -12.34 -28.20 -5.26
N ALA A 34 -11.73 -28.73 -4.20
CA ALA A 34 -10.74 -28.03 -3.40
C ALA A 34 -9.39 -27.88 -4.11
N ALA A 35 -9.04 -28.78 -5.03
CA ALA A 35 -7.95 -28.53 -5.99
C ALA A 35 -8.32 -27.42 -6.98
N GLY A 36 -9.61 -27.33 -7.37
CA GLY A 36 -10.17 -26.22 -8.15
C GLY A 36 -9.94 -24.84 -7.54
N LEU A 37 -9.96 -24.70 -6.19
CA LEU A 37 -9.59 -23.45 -5.51
C LEU A 37 -8.17 -22.96 -5.88
N LEU A 38 -7.23 -23.86 -6.18
CA LEU A 38 -5.86 -23.51 -6.53
C LEU A 38 -5.68 -23.28 -8.05
N ASN A 39 -6.77 -23.27 -8.82
CA ASN A 39 -6.72 -23.06 -10.26
C ASN A 39 -6.44 -21.57 -10.59
N LEU A 40 -5.27 -21.34 -11.19
CA LEU A 40 -4.75 -20.03 -11.63
C LEU A 40 -4.99 -19.77 -13.13
N VAL A 41 -5.80 -20.60 -13.79
CA VAL A 41 -6.22 -20.40 -15.20
C VAL A 41 -6.95 -19.05 -15.35
N ALA A 42 -6.85 -18.45 -16.53
CA ALA A 42 -7.32 -17.11 -16.80
C ALA A 42 -8.84 -16.95 -16.57
N THR A 43 -9.20 -16.21 -15.53
CA THR A 43 -10.51 -15.56 -15.40
C THR A 43 -10.79 -14.73 -16.67
N SER A 44 -12.05 -14.70 -17.10
CA SER A 44 -12.42 -13.85 -18.23
C SER A 44 -12.28 -12.38 -17.85
N ARG A 45 -12.25 -11.49 -18.86
CA ARG A 45 -12.26 -10.04 -18.60
C ARG A 45 -13.53 -9.61 -17.84
N GLY A 46 -14.63 -10.35 -17.98
CA GLY A 46 -15.85 -10.16 -17.20
C GLY A 46 -15.64 -10.50 -15.73
N ASP A 47 -15.15 -11.69 -15.42
CA ASP A 47 -14.93 -12.16 -14.04
C ASP A 47 -13.90 -11.30 -13.30
N PHE A 48 -12.83 -10.89 -13.99
CA PHE A 48 -11.81 -9.99 -13.45
C PHE A 48 -12.39 -8.64 -13.00
N ILE A 49 -13.20 -8.00 -13.87
CA ILE A 49 -13.85 -6.72 -13.56
C ILE A 49 -14.96 -6.93 -12.50
N GLY A 50 -15.70 -8.04 -12.60
CA GLY A 50 -16.78 -8.41 -11.68
C GLY A 50 -16.29 -8.58 -10.25
N ASN A 51 -15.29 -9.42 -10.00
CA ASN A 51 -14.80 -9.71 -8.66
C ASN A 51 -14.16 -8.48 -7.98
N ILE A 52 -13.40 -7.67 -8.72
CA ILE A 52 -12.90 -6.38 -8.20
C ILE A 52 -14.08 -5.41 -7.93
N GLY A 53 -14.96 -5.23 -8.91
CA GLY A 53 -16.07 -4.28 -8.87
C GLY A 53 -17.08 -4.56 -7.76
N LEU A 54 -17.41 -5.83 -7.55
CA LEU A 54 -18.32 -6.33 -6.52
C LEU A 54 -17.84 -6.01 -5.09
N PHE A 55 -16.52 -5.98 -4.86
CA PHE A 55 -15.92 -5.71 -3.55
C PHE A 55 -15.46 -4.27 -3.32
N ILE A 56 -15.44 -3.40 -4.33
CA ILE A 56 -15.24 -1.95 -4.15
C ILE A 56 -16.28 -1.33 -3.18
N PRO A 57 -17.59 -1.61 -3.33
CA PRO A 57 -18.61 -1.19 -2.37
C PRO A 57 -18.34 -1.68 -0.94
N PHE A 58 -17.80 -2.90 -0.76
CA PHE A 58 -17.49 -3.46 0.57
C PHE A 58 -16.40 -2.63 1.25
N GLY A 59 -15.27 -2.39 0.56
CA GLY A 59 -14.18 -1.58 1.10
C GLY A 59 -14.59 -0.15 1.39
N LEU A 60 -15.36 0.46 0.49
CA LEU A 60 -15.85 1.83 0.62
C LEU A 60 -16.84 1.99 1.79
N THR A 61 -17.94 1.24 1.76
CA THR A 61 -19.01 1.36 2.77
C THR A 61 -18.57 0.84 4.13
N GLY A 62 -17.72 -0.19 4.17
CA GLY A 62 -17.11 -0.69 5.41
C GLY A 62 -16.24 0.35 6.10
N ALA A 63 -15.36 1.04 5.35
CA ALA A 63 -14.56 2.13 5.91
C ALA A 63 -15.46 3.25 6.45
N LEU A 64 -16.40 3.74 5.65
CA LEU A 64 -17.32 4.81 6.03
C LEU A 64 -18.36 4.41 7.11
N ALA A 65 -18.45 3.12 7.48
CA ALA A 65 -19.34 2.59 8.51
C ALA A 65 -18.64 2.24 9.83
N LEU A 66 -17.33 1.96 9.80
CA LEU A 66 -16.58 1.34 10.89
C LEU A 66 -15.28 2.08 11.27
N LEU A 67 -14.82 3.05 10.46
CA LEU A 67 -13.56 3.77 10.66
C LEU A 67 -13.82 5.29 10.74
N ASP A 68 -13.17 5.98 11.68
CA ASP A 68 -13.20 7.45 11.76
C ASP A 68 -12.66 8.08 10.46
N SER A 69 -13.16 9.23 10.01
CA SER A 69 -12.69 9.88 8.77
C SER A 69 -11.18 10.08 8.67
N LYS A 70 -10.49 10.24 9.81
CA LYS A 70 -9.04 10.43 9.93
C LYS A 70 -8.28 9.12 10.20
N TRP A 71 -8.85 7.98 9.81
CA TRP A 71 -8.31 6.64 10.09
C TRP A 71 -6.90 6.42 9.53
N ARG A 72 -5.99 6.01 10.41
CA ARG A 72 -4.63 5.56 10.04
C ARG A 72 -4.72 4.20 9.33
N PRO A 73 -3.84 3.86 8.36
CA PRO A 73 -3.96 2.63 7.56
C PRO A 73 -4.16 1.32 8.35
N ARG A 74 -3.64 1.22 9.58
CA ARG A 74 -3.85 0.05 10.46
C ARG A 74 -5.27 -0.14 10.97
N ALA A 75 -6.07 0.92 11.06
CA ALA A 75 -7.44 0.82 11.52
C ALA A 75 -8.31 0.01 10.54
N ALA A 76 -7.94 -0.05 9.25
CA ALA A 76 -8.58 -0.94 8.28
C ALA A 76 -7.97 -2.36 8.25
N MET A 77 -6.97 -2.69 9.06
CA MET A 77 -6.44 -4.06 9.08
C MET A 77 -7.51 -5.10 9.52
N PRO A 78 -8.36 -4.84 10.53
CA PRO A 78 -9.49 -5.71 10.84
C PRO A 78 -10.52 -5.80 9.69
N LEU A 79 -10.73 -4.73 8.93
CA LEU A 79 -11.66 -4.71 7.79
C LEU A 79 -11.09 -5.45 6.56
N LEU A 80 -9.77 -5.38 6.34
CA LEU A 80 -9.07 -6.18 5.33
C LEU A 80 -9.07 -7.67 5.69
N LEU A 81 -8.75 -8.01 6.93
CA LEU A 81 -8.73 -9.41 7.40
C LEU A 81 -10.15 -10.00 7.45
N GLY A 82 -11.13 -9.25 7.95
CA GLY A 82 -12.54 -9.65 7.95
C GLY A 82 -13.13 -9.77 6.54
N GLY A 83 -12.78 -8.85 5.63
CA GLY A 83 -13.20 -8.92 4.24
C GLY A 83 -12.55 -10.07 3.45
N ALA A 84 -11.25 -10.35 3.70
CA ALA A 84 -10.59 -11.53 3.17
C ALA A 84 -11.20 -12.83 3.73
N GLY A 85 -11.52 -12.88 5.02
CA GLY A 85 -12.22 -14.00 5.65
C GLY A 85 -13.63 -14.21 5.08
N PHE A 86 -14.38 -13.13 4.84
CA PHE A 86 -15.70 -13.18 4.20
C PHE A 86 -15.62 -13.69 2.75
N ALA A 87 -14.70 -13.15 1.95
CA ALA A 87 -14.47 -13.64 0.59
C ALA A 87 -14.02 -15.11 0.56
N ALA A 88 -13.15 -15.53 1.49
CA ALA A 88 -12.74 -16.93 1.61
C ALA A 88 -13.89 -17.85 2.05
N ALA A 89 -14.77 -17.39 2.94
CA ALA A 89 -15.96 -18.14 3.34
C ALA A 89 -16.94 -18.35 2.17
N LEU A 90 -17.13 -17.36 1.30
CA LEU A 90 -17.93 -17.51 0.07
C LEU A 90 -17.32 -18.55 -0.88
N GLN A 91 -16.00 -18.51 -1.06
CA GLN A 91 -15.27 -19.49 -1.89
C GLN A 91 -15.33 -20.92 -1.32
N LEU A 92 -15.30 -21.08 0.01
CA LEU A 92 -15.52 -22.37 0.66
C LEU A 92 -16.97 -22.87 0.53
N LEU A 93 -17.97 -21.98 0.62
CA LEU A 93 -19.38 -22.34 0.40
C LEU A 93 -19.65 -22.73 -1.06
N GLN A 94 -18.95 -22.11 -2.02
CA GLN A 94 -19.03 -22.45 -3.45
C GLN A 94 -18.52 -23.86 -3.78
N LEU A 95 -17.71 -24.51 -2.92
CA LEU A 95 -17.40 -25.94 -3.06
C LEU A 95 -18.67 -26.80 -3.09
N LEU A 96 -19.70 -26.39 -2.34
CA LEU A 96 -20.99 -27.08 -2.24
C LEU A 96 -22.00 -26.69 -3.33
N LEU A 97 -21.63 -25.82 -4.29
CA LEU A 97 -22.50 -25.41 -5.40
C LEU A 97 -22.07 -26.11 -6.70
N PRO A 98 -22.89 -26.99 -7.31
CA PRO A 98 -22.50 -27.70 -8.52
C PRO A 98 -22.20 -26.80 -9.73
N SER A 99 -22.90 -25.67 -9.83
CA SER A 99 -22.82 -24.68 -10.91
C SER A 99 -21.74 -23.59 -10.71
N ARG A 100 -20.93 -23.67 -9.65
CA ARG A 100 -19.84 -22.71 -9.38
C ARG A 100 -18.49 -23.43 -9.30
N ALA A 101 -17.45 -22.78 -9.83
CA ALA A 101 -16.06 -23.19 -9.70
C ALA A 101 -15.33 -22.17 -8.82
N PRO A 102 -15.03 -22.49 -7.55
CA PRO A 102 -14.34 -21.56 -6.66
C PRO A 102 -12.85 -21.44 -7.04
N SER A 103 -12.26 -20.25 -6.84
CA SER A 103 -10.85 -19.95 -7.13
C SER A 103 -10.23 -18.98 -6.11
N ILE A 104 -8.97 -19.21 -5.77
CA ILE A 104 -8.11 -18.30 -5.01
C ILE A 104 -7.80 -17.02 -5.81
N THR A 105 -7.89 -17.07 -7.14
CA THR A 105 -7.79 -15.90 -8.02
C THR A 105 -8.88 -14.90 -7.66
N ASP A 106 -10.11 -15.37 -7.49
CA ASP A 106 -11.26 -14.55 -7.12
C ASP A 106 -11.11 -13.97 -5.71
N LEU A 107 -10.60 -14.75 -4.74
CA LEU A 107 -10.26 -14.24 -3.41
C LEU A 107 -9.27 -13.06 -3.47
N LEU A 108 -8.26 -13.14 -4.34
CA LEU A 108 -7.27 -12.07 -4.53
C LEU A 108 -7.88 -10.84 -5.25
N LEU A 109 -8.75 -11.05 -6.24
CA LEU A 109 -9.48 -9.98 -6.94
C LEU A 109 -10.46 -9.26 -6.02
N ASN A 110 -11.20 -10.02 -5.21
CA ASN A 110 -12.09 -9.49 -4.17
C ASN A 110 -11.31 -8.64 -3.16
N LEU A 111 -10.13 -9.10 -2.72
CA LEU A 111 -9.26 -8.33 -1.83
C LEU A 111 -8.72 -7.05 -2.49
N ALA A 112 -8.40 -7.08 -3.79
CA ALA A 112 -8.04 -5.89 -4.54
C ALA A 112 -9.21 -4.89 -4.63
N GLY A 113 -10.44 -5.38 -4.81
CA GLY A 113 -11.68 -4.60 -4.72
C GLY A 113 -11.85 -3.90 -3.35
N ILE A 114 -11.66 -4.64 -2.25
CA ILE A 114 -11.68 -4.07 -0.89
C ILE A 114 -10.64 -2.96 -0.75
N ILE A 115 -9.39 -3.19 -1.21
CA ILE A 115 -8.31 -2.19 -1.15
C ILE A 115 -8.65 -0.94 -1.97
N ALA A 116 -9.22 -1.09 -3.17
CA ALA A 116 -9.67 0.03 -3.99
C ALA A 116 -10.81 0.82 -3.30
N GLY A 117 -11.79 0.14 -2.70
CA GLY A 117 -12.84 0.77 -1.90
C GLY A 117 -12.30 1.55 -0.68
N LEU A 118 -11.33 0.99 0.02
CA LEU A 118 -10.63 1.65 1.14
C LEU A 118 -9.84 2.90 0.70
N ILE A 119 -9.26 2.89 -0.51
CA ILE A 119 -8.60 4.06 -1.10
C ILE A 119 -9.65 5.13 -1.44
N LEU A 120 -10.78 4.74 -2.04
CA LEU A 120 -11.88 5.66 -2.37
C LEU A 120 -12.46 6.32 -1.11
N ALA A 121 -12.63 5.56 -0.02
CA ALA A 121 -13.10 6.06 1.27
C ALA A 121 -12.18 7.11 1.93
N ARG A 122 -10.91 7.24 1.49
CA ARG A 122 -10.01 8.32 1.93
C ARG A 122 -10.21 9.64 1.20
N HIS A 123 -10.99 9.68 0.11
CA HIS A 123 -11.20 10.91 -0.63
C HIS A 123 -11.99 11.90 0.26
N PRO A 124 -11.46 13.10 0.59
CA PRO A 124 -12.03 13.96 1.64
C PRO A 124 -13.50 14.33 1.43
N ARG A 125 -13.95 14.37 0.17
CA ARG A 125 -15.34 14.69 -0.19
C ARG A 125 -16.31 13.50 0.00
N LEU A 126 -15.81 12.26 0.00
CA LEU A 126 -16.60 11.05 0.30
C LEU A 126 -16.68 10.80 1.80
N SER A 127 -15.60 11.07 2.56
CA SER A 127 -15.66 11.05 4.02
C SER A 127 -16.57 12.14 4.58
N ALA A 128 -16.49 13.38 4.06
CA ALA A 128 -17.38 14.47 4.48
C ALA A 128 -18.87 14.19 4.21
N PHE A 129 -19.19 13.54 3.07
CA PHE A 129 -20.55 13.10 2.76
C PHE A 129 -21.09 12.06 3.77
N ALA A 130 -20.22 11.18 4.29
CA ALA A 130 -20.59 10.22 5.33
C ALA A 130 -20.69 10.84 6.74
N GLU A 131 -19.92 11.89 7.03
CA GLU A 131 -19.91 12.61 8.33
C GLU A 131 -21.08 13.60 8.51
N HIS A 132 -22.09 13.53 7.64
CA HIS A 132 -23.36 14.25 7.79
C HIS A 132 -23.27 15.79 7.71
N ASP A 133 -22.18 16.34 7.16
CA ASP A 133 -22.08 17.77 6.88
C ASP A 133 -22.98 18.15 5.69
N ARG A 134 -24.20 18.56 6.02
CA ARG A 134 -25.24 18.94 5.05
C ARG A 134 -25.02 20.33 4.43
N SER A 135 -23.98 21.07 4.82
CA SER A 135 -23.83 22.49 4.47
C SER A 135 -23.71 22.75 2.96
N ALA A 136 -22.93 21.93 2.23
CA ALA A 136 -22.87 21.99 0.76
C ALA A 136 -22.30 20.70 0.09
N PRO A 137 -23.09 19.63 -0.06
CA PRO A 137 -22.73 18.54 -0.96
C PRO A 137 -22.78 19.00 -2.43
N TRP A 138 -21.61 19.29 -2.99
CA TRP A 138 -21.36 19.57 -4.42
C TRP A 138 -21.93 18.51 -5.38
N ILE A 139 -22.05 17.26 -4.93
CA ILE A 139 -22.82 16.20 -5.59
C ILE A 139 -24.18 16.14 -4.90
N SER A 140 -25.22 16.68 -5.53
CA SER A 140 -26.60 16.48 -5.06
C SER A 140 -27.16 15.18 -5.64
N PRO A 141 -28.11 14.49 -4.97
CA PRO A 141 -28.67 13.25 -5.51
C PRO A 141 -29.37 13.41 -6.87
N GLU A 142 -29.85 14.62 -7.21
CA GLU A 142 -30.40 14.89 -8.54
C GLU A 142 -29.30 14.94 -9.62
N LEU A 143 -28.12 15.48 -9.30
CA LEU A 143 -26.94 15.38 -10.17
C LEU A 143 -26.52 13.91 -10.35
N LEU A 144 -26.53 13.13 -9.25
CA LEU A 144 -26.11 11.73 -9.24
C LEU A 144 -27.08 10.86 -10.07
N ILE A 145 -28.39 11.02 -9.89
CA ILE A 145 -29.41 10.31 -10.68
C ILE A 145 -29.40 10.78 -12.14
N GLY A 146 -29.36 12.09 -12.40
CA GLY A 146 -29.27 12.62 -13.77
C GLY A 146 -28.03 12.15 -14.54
N ALA A 147 -26.94 11.82 -13.83
CA ALA A 147 -25.74 11.22 -14.41
C ALA A 147 -25.84 9.70 -14.65
N LEU A 148 -26.80 8.97 -14.06
CA LEU A 148 -26.97 7.53 -14.32
C LEU A 148 -27.35 7.26 -15.78
N TRP A 149 -28.16 8.13 -16.40
CA TRP A 149 -28.60 7.97 -17.79
C TRP A 149 -27.45 7.98 -18.81
N PRO A 150 -26.61 9.03 -18.91
CA PRO A 150 -25.45 9.01 -19.83
C PRO A 150 -24.42 7.94 -19.45
N LEU A 151 -24.37 7.46 -18.20
CA LEU A 151 -23.51 6.34 -17.82
C LEU A 151 -24.05 5.00 -18.34
N ALA A 152 -25.36 4.76 -18.24
CA ALA A 152 -26.02 3.56 -18.75
C ALA A 152 -25.74 3.35 -20.26
N LEU A 153 -25.95 4.42 -21.04
CA LEU A 153 -25.75 4.46 -22.50
C LEU A 153 -24.28 4.29 -22.93
N LEU A 154 -23.32 4.32 -22.01
CA LEU A 154 -21.88 4.18 -22.28
C LEU A 154 -21.28 2.89 -21.69
N ILE A 155 -22.03 2.03 -21.00
CA ILE A 155 -21.55 0.72 -20.52
C ILE A 155 -21.12 -0.16 -21.72
N PRO A 156 -19.97 -0.87 -21.68
CA PRO A 156 -19.06 -1.12 -20.55
C PRO A 156 -17.97 -0.06 -20.31
N MET A 157 -18.01 1.09 -20.99
CA MET A 157 -16.99 2.15 -20.93
C MET A 157 -15.58 1.69 -21.34
N VAL A 158 -15.48 0.62 -22.14
CA VAL A 158 -14.23 0.12 -22.72
C VAL A 158 -14.02 0.78 -24.09
N PRO A 159 -13.06 1.72 -24.24
CA PRO A 159 -12.82 2.37 -25.52
C PRO A 159 -12.17 1.41 -26.51
N THR A 160 -12.59 1.49 -27.77
CA THR A 160 -12.01 0.76 -28.90
C THR A 160 -12.00 1.62 -30.17
N ILE A 161 -11.00 1.40 -31.02
CA ILE A 161 -10.89 2.04 -32.34
C ILE A 161 -10.68 0.91 -33.35
N ASP A 162 -11.75 0.16 -33.59
CA ASP A 162 -11.81 -0.98 -34.49
C ASP A 162 -12.88 -0.74 -35.56
N ALA A 163 -12.53 -1.05 -36.81
CA ALA A 163 -13.42 -0.89 -37.96
C ALA A 163 -14.63 -1.84 -37.89
N ALA A 164 -14.47 -3.05 -37.35
CA ALA A 164 -15.60 -3.98 -37.21
C ALA A 164 -16.58 -3.51 -36.12
N ASN A 165 -16.10 -3.00 -34.98
CA ASN A 165 -16.94 -2.35 -33.97
C ASN A 165 -17.69 -1.13 -34.54
N LEU A 166 -17.00 -0.23 -35.25
CA LEU A 166 -17.64 0.93 -35.88
C LEU A 166 -18.73 0.51 -36.89
N GLN A 167 -18.46 -0.49 -37.73
CA GLN A 167 -19.47 -1.02 -38.66
C GLN A 167 -20.66 -1.64 -37.91
N ALA A 168 -20.42 -2.36 -36.81
CA ALA A 168 -21.46 -2.97 -35.99
C ALA A 168 -22.37 -1.93 -35.30
N VAL A 169 -21.81 -0.82 -34.80
CA VAL A 169 -22.58 0.25 -34.14
C VAL A 169 -23.45 1.03 -35.14
N PHE A 170 -22.94 1.37 -36.33
CA PHE A 170 -23.70 2.15 -37.30
C PHE A 170 -24.70 1.33 -38.14
N LYS A 171 -24.49 0.02 -38.30
CA LYS A 171 -25.35 -0.84 -39.14
C LYS A 171 -26.85 -0.78 -38.76
N PRO A 172 -27.27 -0.90 -37.48
CA PRO A 172 -28.68 -0.76 -37.10
C PRO A 172 -29.30 0.57 -37.53
N VAL A 173 -28.56 1.68 -37.37
CA VAL A 173 -29.02 3.03 -37.76
C VAL A 173 -29.18 3.15 -39.28
N LEU A 174 -28.22 2.63 -40.04
CA LEU A 174 -28.20 2.74 -41.51
C LEU A 174 -29.15 1.77 -42.22
N THR A 175 -29.54 0.65 -41.60
CA THR A 175 -30.42 -0.37 -42.23
C THR A 175 -31.88 -0.36 -41.73
N ALA A 176 -32.24 0.54 -40.83
CA ALA A 176 -33.58 0.60 -40.24
C ALA A 176 -34.66 0.95 -41.28
N ARG A 177 -35.73 0.15 -41.31
CA ARG A 177 -36.90 0.36 -42.20
C ARG A 177 -38.09 1.00 -41.52
N ALA A 178 -38.09 1.07 -40.19
CA ALA A 178 -39.14 1.65 -39.36
C ALA A 178 -38.55 2.19 -38.06
N LEU A 179 -39.22 3.18 -37.47
CA LEU A 179 -38.86 3.79 -36.19
C LEU A 179 -39.81 3.28 -35.09
N SER A 180 -39.27 2.73 -34.01
CA SER A 180 -40.08 2.36 -32.85
C SER A 180 -40.54 3.60 -32.10
N ILE A 181 -41.84 3.89 -32.14
CA ILE A 181 -42.43 5.07 -31.49
C ILE A 181 -42.24 5.01 -29.97
N ILE A 182 -42.34 3.81 -29.40
CA ILE A 182 -42.30 3.57 -27.95
C ILE A 182 -40.88 3.79 -27.42
N ASP A 183 -39.88 3.18 -28.06
CA ASP A 183 -38.47 3.39 -27.69
C ASP A 183 -38.08 4.85 -27.89
N THR A 184 -38.49 5.47 -29.00
CA THR A 184 -38.20 6.89 -29.29
C THR A 184 -38.78 7.80 -28.21
N ALA A 185 -39.99 7.51 -27.72
CA ALA A 185 -40.60 8.23 -26.60
C ALA A 185 -39.84 7.98 -25.29
N TYR A 186 -39.38 6.76 -25.01
CA TYR A 186 -38.57 6.45 -23.84
C TYR A 186 -37.24 7.21 -23.84
N TYR A 187 -36.43 7.13 -24.91
CA TYR A 187 -35.17 7.88 -25.02
C TYR A 187 -35.38 9.40 -24.93
N LEU A 188 -36.44 9.92 -25.55
CA LEU A 188 -36.84 11.33 -25.47
C LEU A 188 -37.12 11.76 -24.01
N ILE A 189 -38.03 11.06 -23.33
CA ILE A 189 -38.47 11.44 -21.98
C ILE A 189 -37.36 11.21 -20.95
N ALA A 190 -36.57 10.14 -21.10
CA ALA A 190 -35.41 9.84 -20.27
C ALA A 190 -34.35 10.96 -20.37
N TRP A 191 -34.04 11.45 -21.58
CA TRP A 191 -33.13 12.59 -21.75
C TRP A 191 -33.67 13.90 -21.19
N LEU A 192 -34.97 14.20 -21.40
CA LEU A 192 -35.60 15.38 -20.79
C LEU A 192 -35.57 15.33 -19.26
N ALA A 193 -35.84 14.15 -18.67
CA ALA A 193 -35.72 13.92 -17.24
C ALA A 193 -34.28 14.07 -16.73
N ALA A 194 -33.30 13.48 -17.42
CA ALA A 194 -31.89 13.59 -17.06
C ALA A 194 -31.42 15.06 -17.07
N MET A 195 -31.71 15.81 -18.16
CA MET A 195 -31.36 17.24 -18.25
C MET A 195 -32.02 18.07 -17.13
N HIS A 196 -33.30 17.83 -16.82
CA HIS A 196 -34.03 18.52 -15.75
C HIS A 196 -33.52 18.24 -14.33
N LEU A 197 -32.99 17.04 -14.09
CA LEU A 197 -32.33 16.71 -12.84
C LEU A 197 -30.93 17.36 -12.72
N LEU A 198 -30.22 17.50 -13.85
CA LEU A 198 -28.88 18.11 -13.93
C LEU A 198 -28.88 19.65 -13.82
N THR A 199 -29.84 20.36 -14.44
CA THR A 199 -29.83 21.85 -14.53
C THR A 199 -30.39 22.56 -13.30
N ARG A 200 -29.85 22.25 -12.12
CA ARG A 200 -30.34 22.70 -10.81
C ARG A 200 -30.38 24.24 -10.64
N PRO A 201 -31.43 24.82 -10.01
CA PRO A 201 -31.36 26.20 -9.49
C PRO A 201 -30.30 26.32 -8.37
N PRO A 202 -29.74 27.52 -8.09
CA PRO A 202 -30.24 28.85 -8.47
C PRO A 202 -29.61 29.48 -9.72
N THR A 203 -28.70 28.81 -10.45
CA THR A 203 -28.03 29.39 -11.63
C THR A 203 -28.24 28.59 -12.92
N PRO A 204 -29.50 28.34 -13.34
CA PRO A 204 -29.82 27.43 -14.45
C PRO A 204 -29.23 27.85 -15.80
N SER A 205 -28.93 29.14 -16.01
CA SER A 205 -28.28 29.64 -17.23
C SER A 205 -26.87 29.08 -17.46
N ARG A 206 -26.14 28.70 -16.40
CA ARG A 206 -24.77 28.15 -16.52
C ARG A 206 -24.73 26.70 -17.00
N TYR A 207 -25.82 25.96 -16.81
CA TYR A 207 -25.90 24.52 -17.10
C TYR A 207 -26.68 24.18 -18.37
N LEU A 208 -27.31 25.17 -19.01
CA LEU A 208 -28.09 24.99 -20.25
C LEU A 208 -27.23 24.43 -21.40
N ILE A 209 -26.04 25.00 -21.63
CA ILE A 209 -25.12 24.54 -22.69
C ILE A 209 -24.55 23.14 -22.35
N PRO A 210 -24.02 22.86 -21.15
CA PRO A 210 -23.64 21.50 -20.75
C PRO A 210 -24.75 20.45 -20.92
N ALA A 211 -26.01 20.79 -20.58
CA ALA A 211 -27.14 19.87 -20.74
C ALA A 211 -27.43 19.53 -22.21
N VAL A 212 -27.34 20.52 -23.11
CA VAL A 212 -27.51 20.33 -24.57
C VAL A 212 -26.33 19.55 -25.19
N LEU A 213 -25.11 19.80 -24.73
CA LEU A 213 -23.92 19.10 -25.24
C LEU A 213 -23.85 17.64 -24.77
N LEU A 214 -24.47 17.27 -23.65
CA LEU A 214 -24.35 15.94 -23.05
C LEU A 214 -24.96 14.80 -23.91
N PRO A 215 -26.20 14.89 -24.43
CA PRO A 215 -26.73 13.91 -25.38
C PRO A 215 -25.86 13.78 -26.65
N LEU A 216 -25.42 14.93 -27.19
CA LEU A 216 -24.60 14.98 -28.41
C LEU A 216 -23.22 14.35 -28.18
N ALA A 217 -22.63 14.54 -26.99
CA ALA A 217 -21.37 13.92 -26.61
C ALA A 217 -21.51 12.40 -26.38
N VAL A 218 -22.61 11.92 -25.80
CA VAL A 218 -22.88 10.47 -25.67
C VAL A 218 -22.98 9.82 -27.05
N LEU A 219 -23.82 10.36 -27.94
CA LEU A 219 -23.98 9.88 -29.32
C LEU A 219 -22.65 9.88 -30.11
N ALA A 220 -21.78 10.85 -29.87
CA ALA A 220 -20.46 10.94 -30.52
C ALA A 220 -19.42 9.97 -29.93
N VAL A 221 -19.56 9.56 -28.67
CA VAL A 221 -18.62 8.66 -27.97
C VAL A 221 -19.02 7.18 -28.09
N GLN A 222 -20.32 6.86 -28.16
CA GLN A 222 -20.81 5.48 -28.27
C GLN A 222 -20.15 4.64 -29.38
N PRO A 223 -19.92 5.13 -30.62
CA PRO A 223 -19.22 4.37 -31.66
C PRO A 223 -17.78 3.96 -31.30
N LEU A 224 -17.15 4.66 -30.35
CA LEU A 224 -15.81 4.39 -29.83
C LEU A 224 -15.82 3.44 -28.62
N ILE A 225 -16.96 2.88 -28.24
CA ILE A 225 -17.10 1.94 -27.12
C ILE A 225 -17.36 0.52 -27.65
N LEU A 226 -16.66 -0.45 -27.05
CA LEU A 226 -16.72 -1.85 -27.41
C LEU A 226 -18.12 -2.42 -27.14
N GLN A 227 -18.76 -3.00 -28.17
CA GLN A 227 -20.10 -3.59 -28.11
C GLN A 227 -21.23 -2.61 -27.72
N ALA A 228 -21.01 -1.30 -27.87
CA ALA A 228 -22.09 -0.32 -27.73
C ALA A 228 -23.24 -0.61 -28.71
N ARG A 229 -24.46 -0.26 -28.30
CA ARG A 229 -25.65 -0.29 -29.15
C ARG A 229 -26.03 1.15 -29.45
N LEU A 230 -26.29 1.45 -30.72
CA LEU A 230 -26.82 2.74 -31.17
C LEU A 230 -28.06 2.46 -32.01
N THR A 231 -29.21 3.03 -31.64
CA THR A 231 -30.49 2.75 -32.32
C THR A 231 -31.07 3.99 -33.01
N PRO A 232 -31.90 3.83 -34.07
CA PRO A 232 -32.63 4.96 -34.66
C PRO A 232 -33.52 5.68 -33.65
N ALA A 233 -34.15 4.92 -32.74
CA ALA A 233 -35.02 5.44 -31.69
C ALA A 233 -34.26 6.31 -30.68
N GLU A 234 -33.08 5.87 -30.29
CA GLU A 234 -32.15 6.61 -29.43
C GLU A 234 -31.65 7.90 -30.10
N VAL A 235 -31.18 7.81 -31.34
CA VAL A 235 -30.69 8.98 -32.11
C VAL A 235 -31.80 10.01 -32.26
N VAL A 236 -32.99 9.61 -32.72
CA VAL A 236 -34.12 10.53 -32.90
C VAL A 236 -34.62 11.06 -31.56
N GLY A 237 -34.82 10.20 -30.55
CA GLY A 237 -35.29 10.60 -29.22
C GLY A 237 -34.35 11.59 -28.54
N SER A 238 -33.04 11.37 -28.61
CA SER A 238 -32.01 12.25 -28.07
C SER A 238 -31.96 13.62 -28.77
N LEU A 239 -32.05 13.64 -30.11
CA LEU A 239 -32.05 14.89 -30.89
C LEU A 239 -33.35 15.69 -30.68
N VAL A 240 -34.50 15.02 -30.60
CA VAL A 240 -35.79 15.66 -30.28
C VAL A 240 -35.79 16.18 -28.84
N ALA A 241 -35.16 15.47 -27.88
CA ALA A 241 -34.99 15.94 -26.52
C ALA A 241 -34.17 17.23 -26.46
N VAL A 242 -33.04 17.29 -27.17
CA VAL A 242 -32.23 18.51 -27.31
C VAL A 242 -33.04 19.67 -27.91
N GLY A 243 -33.81 19.41 -28.97
CA GLY A 243 -34.68 20.42 -29.59
C GLY A 243 -35.73 20.97 -28.63
N ILE A 244 -36.49 20.08 -27.97
CA ILE A 244 -37.50 20.47 -26.97
C ILE A 244 -36.85 21.21 -25.79
N TRP A 245 -35.66 20.78 -25.35
CA TRP A 245 -34.94 21.44 -24.27
C TRP A 245 -34.58 22.89 -24.62
N LEU A 246 -34.01 23.12 -25.81
CA LEU A 246 -33.63 24.46 -26.29
C LEU A 246 -34.79 25.46 -26.31
N PHE A 247 -35.99 25.03 -26.71
CA PHE A 247 -37.16 25.92 -26.80
C PHE A 247 -38.05 25.94 -25.54
N ALA A 248 -38.09 24.86 -24.75
CA ALA A 248 -39.13 24.66 -23.74
C ALA A 248 -38.63 24.32 -22.32
N TYR A 249 -37.33 24.27 -22.02
CA TYR A 249 -36.86 23.84 -20.68
C TYR A 249 -37.48 24.61 -19.49
N ARG A 250 -37.87 25.88 -19.67
CA ARG A 250 -38.55 26.69 -18.63
C ARG A 250 -40.01 26.33 -18.39
N ARG A 251 -40.62 25.54 -19.29
CA ARG A 251 -42.02 25.07 -19.22
C ARG A 251 -42.12 23.60 -18.79
N LEU A 252 -41.01 22.87 -18.73
CA LEU A 252 -40.97 21.50 -18.25
C LEU A 252 -40.94 21.51 -16.71
N ASP A 253 -42.03 21.12 -16.08
CA ASP A 253 -42.06 20.86 -14.65
C ASP A 253 -41.77 19.38 -14.32
N SER A 254 -41.73 19.05 -13.03
CA SER A 254 -41.40 17.69 -12.59
C SER A 254 -42.57 16.70 -12.69
N ALA A 255 -43.82 17.17 -12.73
CA ALA A 255 -45.01 16.33 -12.90
C ALA A 255 -45.17 15.89 -14.35
N MET A 256 -44.98 16.82 -15.30
CA MET A 256 -44.98 16.58 -16.74
C MET A 256 -43.96 15.49 -17.15
N LEU A 257 -42.83 15.42 -16.44
CA LEU A 257 -41.80 14.42 -16.69
C LEU A 257 -42.00 13.11 -15.90
N ALA A 258 -42.47 13.16 -14.64
CA ALA A 258 -42.64 11.96 -13.82
C ALA A 258 -43.64 10.95 -14.41
N ILE A 259 -44.82 11.42 -14.80
CA ILE A 259 -45.90 10.56 -15.31
C ILE A 259 -45.51 10.00 -16.68
N ALA A 260 -44.99 10.85 -17.57
CA ALA A 260 -44.56 10.43 -18.90
C ALA A 260 -43.42 9.40 -18.84
N LEU A 261 -42.46 9.55 -17.92
CA LEU A 261 -41.35 8.61 -17.76
C LEU A 261 -41.84 7.25 -17.22
N LEU A 262 -42.74 7.25 -16.24
CA LEU A 262 -43.34 6.02 -15.72
C LEU A 262 -44.17 5.30 -16.80
N LEU A 263 -44.98 6.03 -17.57
CA LEU A 263 -45.75 5.44 -18.68
C LEU A 263 -44.85 4.90 -19.79
N ALA A 264 -43.74 5.57 -20.11
CA ALA A 264 -42.78 5.09 -21.10
C ALA A 264 -42.11 3.78 -20.66
N VAL A 265 -41.67 3.69 -19.39
CA VAL A 265 -41.14 2.46 -18.78
C VAL A 265 -42.12 1.29 -18.89
N LEU A 266 -43.38 1.52 -18.50
CA LEU A 266 -44.43 0.49 -18.58
C LEU A 266 -44.68 0.06 -20.02
N ALA A 267 -44.68 1.02 -20.97
CA ALA A 267 -44.88 0.75 -22.39
C ALA A 267 -43.73 -0.08 -22.99
N THR A 268 -42.45 0.25 -22.72
CA THR A 268 -41.30 -0.51 -23.22
C THR A 268 -41.25 -1.97 -22.75
N ASN A 269 -41.89 -2.27 -21.60
CA ASN A 269 -41.92 -3.61 -21.02
C ASN A 269 -43.18 -4.43 -21.41
N LEU A 270 -44.25 -3.78 -21.89
CA LEU A 270 -45.53 -4.43 -22.20
C LEU A 270 -45.89 -4.47 -23.68
N LEU A 271 -45.22 -3.68 -24.53
CA LEU A 271 -45.58 -3.52 -25.94
C LEU A 271 -44.44 -3.92 -26.90
N PRO A 272 -44.76 -4.48 -28.09
CA PRO A 272 -46.09 -4.81 -28.57
C PRO A 272 -46.72 -6.00 -27.83
N LEU A 273 -48.04 -5.98 -27.65
CA LEU A 273 -48.77 -7.12 -27.08
C LEU A 273 -48.62 -8.36 -27.98
N PRO A 274 -48.40 -9.56 -27.42
CA PRO A 274 -48.31 -10.79 -28.19
C PRO A 274 -49.70 -11.20 -28.71
N THR A 275 -49.73 -11.88 -29.85
CA THR A 275 -50.99 -12.27 -30.52
C THR A 275 -51.66 -13.52 -29.92
N ILE A 276 -50.95 -14.29 -29.09
CA ILE A 276 -51.46 -15.50 -28.43
C ILE A 276 -50.86 -15.55 -27.02
N GLY A 277 -51.70 -15.75 -26.00
CA GLY A 277 -51.27 -15.80 -24.60
C GLY A 277 -50.69 -17.15 -24.20
N GLY A 278 -49.42 -17.15 -23.80
CA GLY A 278 -48.84 -18.18 -22.94
C GLY A 278 -48.69 -17.65 -21.52
N HIS A 279 -48.64 -18.50 -20.50
CA HIS A 279 -48.34 -18.07 -19.13
C HIS A 279 -46.84 -18.20 -18.85
N SER A 280 -46.18 -17.08 -18.54
CA SER A 280 -44.80 -17.08 -18.07
C SER A 280 -44.75 -17.30 -16.56
N SER A 281 -43.88 -18.20 -16.10
CA SER A 281 -43.70 -18.49 -14.67
C SER A 281 -43.07 -17.30 -13.95
N PHE A 282 -43.82 -16.67 -13.04
CA PHE A 282 -43.32 -15.55 -12.23
C PHE A 282 -42.20 -15.98 -11.27
N SER A 283 -41.05 -15.30 -11.32
CA SER A 283 -39.94 -15.55 -10.40
C SER A 283 -40.01 -14.71 -9.14
N PHE A 284 -40.10 -15.37 -7.99
CA PHE A 284 -39.92 -14.77 -6.66
C PHE A 284 -38.43 -14.62 -6.26
N VAL A 285 -37.50 -15.02 -7.13
CA VAL A 285 -36.05 -14.91 -6.89
C VAL A 285 -35.55 -13.63 -7.58
N PRO A 286 -35.22 -12.55 -6.85
CA PRO A 286 -34.85 -11.29 -7.48
C PRO A 286 -33.53 -11.41 -8.26
N PHE A 287 -33.46 -10.70 -9.38
CA PHE A 287 -32.37 -10.72 -10.36
C PHE A 287 -32.16 -12.08 -11.05
N SER A 288 -33.12 -13.00 -11.08
CA SER A 288 -32.98 -14.28 -11.79
C SER A 288 -32.69 -14.09 -13.29
N GLY A 289 -33.52 -13.33 -14.01
CA GLY A 289 -33.29 -13.00 -15.42
C GLY A 289 -32.03 -12.17 -15.67
N PHE A 290 -31.57 -11.41 -14.67
CA PHE A 290 -30.28 -10.70 -14.71
C PHE A 290 -29.09 -11.67 -14.59
N LEU A 291 -29.19 -12.70 -13.75
CA LEU A 291 -28.10 -13.62 -13.40
C LEU A 291 -27.98 -14.82 -14.36
N ASP A 292 -29.08 -15.26 -14.96
CA ASP A 292 -29.10 -16.39 -15.92
C ASP A 292 -28.75 -15.97 -17.36
N GLY A 293 -28.73 -14.66 -17.64
CA GLY A 293 -28.49 -14.09 -18.97
C GLY A 293 -27.07 -13.53 -19.21
N ASN A 294 -26.91 -12.79 -20.31
CA ASN A 294 -25.66 -12.10 -20.60
C ASN A 294 -25.46 -10.91 -19.64
N MET A 295 -24.61 -11.08 -18.64
CA MET A 295 -24.34 -10.06 -17.61
C MET A 295 -24.02 -8.66 -18.15
N LEU A 296 -23.40 -8.52 -19.32
CA LEU A 296 -23.12 -7.18 -19.89
C LEU A 296 -24.40 -6.50 -20.38
N LEU A 297 -25.24 -7.21 -21.14
CA LEU A 297 -26.52 -6.68 -21.62
C LEU A 297 -27.48 -6.43 -20.44
N ASN A 298 -27.50 -7.35 -19.48
CA ASN A 298 -28.30 -7.23 -18.28
C ASN A 298 -27.82 -6.07 -17.39
N SER A 299 -26.51 -5.76 -17.38
CA SER A 299 -25.97 -4.57 -16.70
C SER A 299 -26.44 -3.26 -17.32
N VAL A 300 -26.52 -3.16 -18.66
CA VAL A 300 -27.08 -1.96 -19.33
C VAL A 300 -28.52 -1.75 -18.87
N ALA A 301 -29.38 -2.77 -19.00
CA ALA A 301 -30.78 -2.71 -18.60
C ALA A 301 -30.96 -2.39 -17.10
N LEU A 302 -30.10 -2.91 -16.22
CA LEU A 302 -30.14 -2.57 -14.80
C LEU A 302 -29.81 -1.09 -14.54
N PHE A 303 -28.83 -0.50 -15.24
CA PHE A 303 -28.52 0.92 -15.09
C PHE A 303 -29.61 1.84 -15.65
N GLU A 304 -30.27 1.44 -16.75
CA GLU A 304 -31.44 2.12 -17.31
C GLU A 304 -32.63 2.10 -16.31
N LYS A 305 -32.94 0.92 -15.72
CA LYS A 305 -33.96 0.77 -14.68
C LYS A 305 -33.63 1.57 -13.41
N LEU A 306 -32.37 1.52 -12.94
CA LEU A 306 -31.87 2.30 -11.80
C LEU A 306 -32.07 3.81 -12.03
N PHE A 307 -31.75 4.31 -13.23
CA PHE A 307 -32.02 5.71 -13.59
C PHE A 307 -33.52 5.99 -13.56
N ALA A 308 -34.33 5.21 -14.30
CA ALA A 308 -35.74 5.49 -14.51
C ALA A 308 -36.54 5.51 -13.19
N TYR A 309 -36.36 4.51 -12.32
CA TYR A 309 -37.10 4.44 -11.05
C TYR A 309 -36.67 5.53 -10.08
N ALA A 310 -35.36 5.83 -9.99
CA ALA A 310 -34.86 6.91 -9.16
C ALA A 310 -35.31 8.29 -9.65
N ALA A 311 -35.37 8.49 -10.98
CA ALA A 311 -35.89 9.70 -11.60
C ALA A 311 -37.40 9.86 -11.33
N VAL A 312 -38.24 8.84 -11.58
CA VAL A 312 -39.69 8.89 -11.32
C VAL A 312 -39.98 9.26 -9.85
N LEU A 313 -39.37 8.58 -8.88
CA LEU A 313 -39.56 8.85 -7.45
C LEU A 313 -39.15 10.28 -7.06
N LEU A 314 -38.03 10.76 -7.59
CA LEU A 314 -37.49 12.10 -7.32
C LEU A 314 -38.31 13.21 -8.00
N LEU A 315 -38.79 12.97 -9.22
CA LEU A 315 -39.63 13.90 -9.98
C LEU A 315 -41.01 14.03 -9.34
N PHE A 316 -41.65 12.92 -8.91
CA PHE A 316 -42.87 12.96 -8.11
C PHE A 316 -42.67 13.74 -6.80
N ARG A 317 -41.55 13.54 -6.10
CA ARG A 317 -41.24 14.32 -4.88
C ARG A 317 -41.06 15.82 -5.18
N ARG A 318 -40.46 16.19 -6.31
CA ARG A 318 -40.38 17.60 -6.77
C ARG A 318 -41.73 18.16 -7.24
N ALA A 319 -42.66 17.31 -7.67
CA ALA A 319 -44.06 17.66 -7.96
C ALA A 319 -44.93 17.78 -6.69
N GLY A 320 -44.35 17.67 -5.49
CA GLY A 320 -45.05 17.82 -4.21
C GLY A 320 -45.68 16.54 -3.66
N ILE A 321 -45.58 15.41 -4.36
CA ILE A 321 -46.09 14.12 -3.88
C ILE A 321 -45.19 13.62 -2.74
N GLY A 322 -45.78 13.30 -1.59
CA GLY A 322 -45.06 12.75 -0.45
C GLY A 322 -44.38 11.43 -0.81
N MET A 323 -43.13 11.25 -0.35
CA MET A 323 -42.27 10.16 -0.84
C MET A 323 -42.92 8.77 -0.72
N THR A 324 -43.63 8.50 0.38
CA THR A 324 -44.38 7.24 0.58
C THR A 324 -45.43 7.00 -0.51
N ALA A 325 -46.17 8.04 -0.92
CA ALA A 325 -47.15 7.92 -2.00
C ALA A 325 -46.49 7.72 -3.36
N ALA A 326 -45.38 8.43 -3.64
CA ALA A 326 -44.58 8.20 -4.85
C ALA A 326 -44.03 6.77 -4.91
N THR A 327 -43.58 6.22 -3.77
CA THR A 327 -43.17 4.81 -3.64
C THR A 327 -44.32 3.86 -3.94
N VAL A 328 -45.47 4.02 -3.28
CA VAL A 328 -46.63 3.13 -3.45
C VAL A 328 -47.10 3.12 -4.91
N VAL A 329 -47.22 4.30 -5.55
CA VAL A 329 -47.61 4.40 -6.96
C VAL A 329 -46.60 3.72 -7.88
N THR A 330 -45.30 3.97 -7.70
CA THR A 330 -44.25 3.40 -8.57
C THR A 330 -44.14 1.88 -8.40
N VAL A 331 -44.13 1.39 -7.16
CA VAL A 331 -44.03 -0.05 -6.84
C VAL A 331 -45.28 -0.80 -7.26
N ALA A 332 -46.48 -0.24 -7.08
CA ALA A 332 -47.72 -0.86 -7.55
C ALA A 332 -47.82 -0.91 -9.08
N ALA A 333 -47.39 0.15 -9.78
CA ALA A 333 -47.36 0.18 -11.23
C ALA A 333 -46.40 -0.89 -11.81
N LEU A 334 -45.20 -1.04 -11.25
CA LEU A 334 -44.26 -2.08 -11.64
C LEU A 334 -44.77 -3.48 -11.25
N ALA A 335 -45.37 -3.66 -10.07
CA ALA A 335 -45.94 -4.97 -9.70
C ALA A 335 -47.09 -5.39 -10.64
N LEU A 336 -47.88 -4.43 -11.12
CA LEU A 336 -48.91 -4.67 -12.13
C LEU A 336 -48.32 -4.96 -13.53
N GLN A 337 -47.18 -4.35 -13.89
CA GLN A 337 -46.41 -4.68 -15.10
C GLN A 337 -45.96 -6.14 -15.08
N GLU A 338 -45.28 -6.59 -14.02
CA GLU A 338 -44.78 -7.96 -13.91
C GLU A 338 -45.93 -8.99 -13.88
N ALA A 339 -47.05 -8.67 -13.22
CA ALA A 339 -48.25 -9.51 -13.22
C ALA A 339 -48.89 -9.60 -14.61
N ALA A 340 -48.95 -8.48 -15.35
CA ALA A 340 -49.44 -8.46 -16.73
C ALA A 340 -48.50 -9.23 -17.68
N GLN A 341 -47.18 -9.11 -17.52
CA GLN A 341 -46.18 -9.90 -18.25
C GLN A 341 -46.35 -11.41 -18.03
N ALA A 342 -46.54 -11.85 -16.78
CA ALA A 342 -46.82 -13.25 -16.45
C ALA A 342 -48.10 -13.77 -17.09
N TYR A 343 -49.15 -12.95 -17.15
CA TYR A 343 -50.42 -13.32 -17.77
C TYR A 343 -50.37 -13.35 -19.31
N LEU A 344 -49.69 -12.38 -19.92
CA LEU A 344 -49.58 -12.21 -21.37
C LEU A 344 -48.52 -13.10 -22.03
N GLY A 345 -47.54 -13.58 -21.26
CA GLY A 345 -46.41 -14.35 -21.78
C GLY A 345 -45.29 -13.50 -22.36
N THR A 346 -45.18 -12.23 -21.94
CA THR A 346 -44.11 -11.31 -22.35
C THR A 346 -43.00 -11.22 -21.31
N GLY A 347 -41.76 -11.10 -21.78
CA GLY A 347 -40.60 -10.91 -20.91
C GLY A 347 -40.32 -12.07 -19.94
N THR A 348 -39.59 -11.76 -18.88
CA THR A 348 -39.22 -12.67 -17.79
C THR A 348 -39.76 -12.08 -16.47
N PRO A 349 -41.05 -12.30 -16.15
CA PRO A 349 -41.72 -11.62 -15.04
C PRO A 349 -41.08 -12.02 -13.69
N GLU A 350 -40.53 -11.04 -12.97
CA GLU A 350 -39.83 -11.30 -11.72
C GLU A 350 -39.99 -10.16 -10.68
N ILE A 351 -39.88 -10.52 -9.40
CA ILE A 351 -40.09 -9.59 -8.28
C ILE A 351 -39.04 -8.43 -8.20
N THR A 352 -38.05 -8.43 -9.09
CA THR A 352 -36.93 -7.48 -9.14
C THR A 352 -37.36 -6.03 -9.28
N ASP A 353 -38.18 -5.69 -10.25
CA ASP A 353 -38.49 -4.28 -10.56
C ASP A 353 -39.24 -3.58 -9.41
N PRO A 354 -40.30 -4.18 -8.81
CA PRO A 354 -40.94 -3.67 -7.60
C PRO A 354 -39.97 -3.51 -6.41
N LEU A 355 -39.09 -4.51 -6.18
CA LEU A 355 -38.12 -4.46 -5.08
C LEU A 355 -37.01 -3.42 -5.32
N LEU A 356 -36.58 -3.22 -6.56
CA LEU A 356 -35.59 -2.23 -6.94
C LEU A 356 -36.12 -0.81 -6.71
N ALA A 357 -37.35 -0.54 -7.17
CA ALA A 357 -38.03 0.73 -6.91
C ALA A 357 -38.25 0.98 -5.40
N LEU A 358 -38.65 -0.05 -4.64
CA LEU A 358 -38.79 0.04 -3.18
C LEU A 358 -37.45 0.32 -2.48
N GLY A 359 -36.38 -0.37 -2.88
CA GLY A 359 -35.02 -0.19 -2.34
C GLY A 359 -34.46 1.22 -2.62
N ILE A 360 -34.65 1.72 -3.85
CA ILE A 360 -34.31 3.10 -4.22
C ILE A 360 -35.11 4.09 -3.37
N ALA A 361 -36.41 3.88 -3.21
CA ALA A 361 -37.25 4.76 -2.39
C ALA A 361 -36.81 4.83 -0.93
N VAL A 362 -36.52 3.68 -0.30
CA VAL A 362 -35.99 3.62 1.07
C VAL A 362 -34.64 4.34 1.18
N LEU A 363 -33.73 4.14 0.20
CA LEU A 363 -32.46 4.85 0.15
C LEU A 363 -32.66 6.37 0.07
N LEU A 364 -33.57 6.84 -0.79
CA LEU A 364 -33.89 8.26 -0.95
C LEU A 364 -34.61 8.85 0.28
N MET A 365 -35.41 8.07 1.02
CA MET A 365 -35.96 8.49 2.32
C MET A 365 -34.87 8.69 3.36
N TYR A 366 -33.86 7.81 3.43
CA TYR A 366 -32.72 7.95 4.33
C TYR A 366 -31.77 9.10 3.97
N ILE A 367 -31.57 9.37 2.67
CA ILE A 367 -30.76 10.50 2.18
C ILE A 367 -31.50 11.84 2.40
N PHE A 368 -32.82 11.86 2.17
CA PHE A 368 -33.66 13.04 2.30
C PHE A 368 -34.81 12.83 3.32
N PRO A 369 -34.50 12.77 4.63
CA PRO A 369 -35.55 12.75 5.65
C PRO A 369 -36.44 13.99 5.51
N SER A 370 -37.75 13.82 5.73
CA SER A 370 -38.72 14.91 5.68
C SER A 370 -38.44 15.93 6.78
N HIS A 371 -37.99 17.11 6.40
CA HIS A 371 -37.87 18.24 7.32
C HIS A 371 -39.27 18.64 7.81
N GLN A 372 -39.56 18.41 9.08
CA GLN A 372 -40.61 19.16 9.77
C GLN A 372 -40.19 20.64 9.88
N PRO A 373 -41.14 21.59 9.86
CA PRO A 373 -40.85 22.99 10.14
C PRO A 373 -40.48 23.15 11.62
N VAL A 374 -39.19 23.33 11.91
CA VAL A 374 -38.70 23.55 13.27
C VAL A 374 -39.05 24.97 13.72
N THR A 375 -40.14 25.10 14.47
CA THR A 375 -40.43 26.31 15.24
C THR A 375 -39.41 26.48 16.36
N ALA A 376 -38.99 27.73 16.61
CA ALA A 376 -37.93 28.02 17.56
C ALA A 376 -38.35 27.75 19.01
N ARG A 377 -37.44 27.16 19.81
CA ARG A 377 -37.46 27.24 21.27
C ARG A 377 -36.09 27.61 21.79
N ILE A 378 -36.04 28.72 22.52
CA ILE A 378 -34.92 29.13 23.36
C ILE A 378 -35.08 28.42 24.71
N GLN A 379 -34.00 27.94 25.31
CA GLN A 379 -33.99 27.53 26.72
C GLN A 379 -32.62 27.83 27.36
N ILE A 380 -32.62 28.00 28.69
CA ILE A 380 -31.59 28.70 29.47
C ILE A 380 -31.14 27.83 30.66
N GLY A 381 -29.87 27.92 31.07
CA GLY A 381 -29.29 27.20 32.21
C GLY A 381 -28.73 25.81 31.85
N GLN A 382 -27.84 25.19 32.62
CA GLN A 382 -27.13 25.58 33.87
C GLN A 382 -25.74 24.85 33.89
N GLN A 383 -24.69 25.33 34.60
CA GLN A 383 -24.18 24.82 35.90
C GLN A 383 -24.16 23.27 36.03
N ASP A 384 -23.09 22.57 36.48
CA ASP A 384 -21.84 22.88 37.21
C ASP A 384 -20.67 21.97 36.70
N ALA A 385 -19.36 22.24 36.78
CA ALA A 385 -18.43 22.64 37.86
C ALA A 385 -17.93 21.50 38.79
N ALA A 386 -16.69 20.98 38.56
CA ALA A 386 -15.93 20.12 39.48
C ALA A 386 -14.41 20.06 39.14
N THR A 387 -13.55 20.09 40.16
CA THR A 387 -12.05 20.03 40.12
C THR A 387 -11.50 19.69 41.53
N PRO A 388 -10.19 19.43 41.75
CA PRO A 388 -9.11 19.16 40.78
C PRO A 388 -8.73 17.65 40.76
N PRO A 389 -7.85 17.04 41.61
CA PRO A 389 -6.79 17.55 42.50
C PRO A 389 -5.41 17.60 41.79
N SER A 390 -4.28 17.56 42.52
CA SER A 390 -2.91 17.61 41.98
C SER A 390 -1.92 16.74 42.78
N GLY A 391 -0.75 16.42 42.20
CA GLY A 391 0.35 15.70 42.87
C GLY A 391 1.73 16.17 42.37
N THR A 392 2.61 16.57 43.30
CA THR A 392 3.88 17.27 43.01
C THR A 392 5.11 16.38 43.23
N GLY A 393 6.22 16.60 42.51
CA GLY A 393 7.44 15.78 42.61
C GLY A 393 8.70 16.36 41.96
N ARG A 394 9.57 16.94 42.80
CA ARG A 394 10.82 17.68 42.52
C ARG A 394 11.87 17.03 41.60
N THR A 395 12.47 17.88 40.76
CA THR A 395 13.91 18.09 40.43
C THR A 395 14.90 16.92 40.31
N ASP A 396 15.64 16.87 39.19
CA ASP A 396 17.03 17.39 39.16
C ASP A 396 17.64 17.41 37.74
N SER A 397 18.56 18.35 37.50
CA SER A 397 19.31 18.50 36.24
C SER A 397 20.75 18.02 36.40
N SER A 398 21.28 17.32 35.39
CA SER A 398 22.72 17.05 35.26
C SER A 398 23.08 16.96 33.77
N ALA A 399 24.18 17.60 33.39
CA ALA A 399 24.56 17.76 31.98
C ALA A 399 24.99 16.45 31.32
N ALA A 400 24.62 16.26 30.06
CA ALA A 400 25.04 15.13 29.24
C ALA A 400 25.83 15.63 28.02
N THR A 401 27.07 15.15 27.87
CA THR A 401 27.88 15.37 26.67
C THR A 401 27.35 14.57 25.47
N PRO A 402 27.67 14.95 24.23
CA PRO A 402 27.17 14.25 23.04
C PRO A 402 27.72 12.81 22.98
N ARG A 403 26.84 11.81 23.14
CA ARG A 403 27.20 10.40 22.95
C ARG A 403 27.20 10.03 21.48
N GLU A 404 28.25 9.34 21.04
CA GLU A 404 28.29 8.66 19.75
C GLU A 404 27.22 7.55 19.68
N GLN A 405 26.59 7.43 18.51
CA GLN A 405 25.58 6.41 18.25
C GLN A 405 26.23 5.06 17.95
N ILE A 406 26.51 4.27 18.99
CA ILE A 406 26.87 2.86 18.84
C ILE A 406 25.67 2.09 18.28
N THR A 407 25.62 1.93 16.96
CA THR A 407 24.78 0.90 16.33
C THR A 407 25.36 -0.46 16.71
N SER A 408 24.59 -1.29 17.41
CA SER A 408 25.02 -2.62 17.84
C SER A 408 25.34 -3.52 16.64
N HIS A 409 26.62 -3.61 16.29
CA HIS A 409 27.15 -4.64 15.40
C HIS A 409 27.00 -6.01 16.08
N LEU A 410 26.65 -7.04 15.31
CA LEU A 410 26.49 -8.41 15.79
C LEU A 410 27.71 -9.23 15.34
N PRO A 411 28.55 -9.72 16.28
CA PRO A 411 29.81 -10.35 15.92
C PRO A 411 29.71 -11.52 14.95
N GLY A 412 30.71 -11.64 14.08
CA GLY A 412 30.86 -12.73 13.11
C GLY A 412 29.86 -12.80 11.96
N LEU A 413 28.71 -12.10 12.01
CA LEU A 413 27.65 -12.26 11.00
C LEU A 413 28.06 -11.73 9.60
N ASP A 414 28.94 -10.73 9.51
CA ASP A 414 29.54 -10.33 8.24
C ASP A 414 30.42 -11.45 7.64
N GLY A 415 31.13 -12.22 8.48
CA GLY A 415 31.91 -13.38 8.04
C GLY A 415 31.03 -14.51 7.50
N LEU A 416 29.87 -14.76 8.10
CA LEU A 416 28.89 -15.72 7.56
C LEU A 416 28.38 -15.31 6.16
N ARG A 417 28.22 -14.00 5.90
CA ARG A 417 27.91 -13.48 4.55
C ARG A 417 29.05 -13.73 3.55
N ALA A 418 30.29 -13.74 4.01
CA ALA A 418 31.44 -14.04 3.16
C ALA A 418 31.48 -15.52 2.80
N VAL A 419 31.33 -16.42 3.78
CA VAL A 419 31.23 -17.87 3.56
C VAL A 419 30.09 -18.20 2.59
N ALA A 420 28.92 -17.57 2.76
CA ALA A 420 27.79 -17.71 1.85
C ALA A 420 28.10 -17.26 0.40
N ALA A 421 28.80 -16.13 0.21
CA ALA A 421 29.19 -15.66 -1.11
C ALA A 421 30.28 -16.54 -1.76
N LEU A 422 31.21 -17.08 -0.97
CA LEU A 422 32.27 -17.98 -1.44
C LEU A 422 31.69 -19.33 -1.86
N GLY A 423 30.75 -19.92 -1.11
CA GLY A 423 30.05 -21.14 -1.51
C GLY A 423 29.33 -21.00 -2.85
N VAL A 424 28.66 -19.85 -3.07
CA VAL A 424 27.99 -19.55 -4.36
C VAL A 424 29.01 -19.35 -5.50
N PHE A 425 30.14 -18.70 -5.25
CA PHE A 425 31.22 -18.60 -6.23
C PHE A 425 31.75 -19.99 -6.62
N LEU A 426 31.95 -20.87 -5.63
CA LEU A 426 32.54 -22.20 -5.80
C LEU A 426 31.64 -23.16 -6.60
N VAL A 427 30.32 -23.20 -6.34
CA VAL A 427 29.42 -24.07 -7.15
C VAL A 427 29.40 -23.68 -8.63
N HIS A 428 29.38 -22.38 -8.95
CA HIS A 428 29.39 -21.93 -10.35
C HIS A 428 30.77 -21.99 -11.02
N TYR A 429 31.85 -22.01 -10.23
CA TYR A 429 33.18 -22.39 -10.69
C TYR A 429 33.24 -23.90 -11.00
N GLN A 430 32.74 -24.75 -10.09
CA GLN A 430 32.75 -26.20 -10.25
C GLN A 430 31.92 -26.65 -11.46
N GLN A 431 30.75 -26.03 -11.68
CA GLN A 431 29.91 -26.23 -12.88
C GLN A 431 30.56 -25.78 -14.20
N ILE A 432 31.76 -25.18 -14.17
CA ILE A 432 32.54 -24.83 -15.37
C ILE A 432 33.75 -25.76 -15.55
N VAL A 433 34.38 -26.16 -14.44
CA VAL A 433 35.66 -26.91 -14.45
C VAL A 433 35.47 -28.42 -14.31
N ASN A 434 34.47 -28.86 -13.52
CA ASN A 434 34.17 -30.26 -13.24
C ASN A 434 35.36 -31.03 -12.61
N LEU A 435 35.89 -30.53 -11.48
CA LEU A 435 36.99 -31.15 -10.75
C LEU A 435 36.53 -32.39 -9.97
N GLU A 436 36.90 -33.58 -10.42
CA GLU A 436 36.74 -34.81 -9.64
C GLU A 436 37.79 -34.85 -8.52
N LEU A 437 37.36 -34.71 -7.25
CA LEU A 437 38.26 -34.70 -6.10
C LEU A 437 37.66 -35.46 -4.90
N HIS A 438 38.35 -36.50 -4.45
CA HIS A 438 37.92 -37.37 -3.37
C HIS A 438 39.03 -37.52 -2.32
N VAL A 439 38.67 -37.49 -1.03
CA VAL A 439 39.60 -37.63 0.11
C VAL A 439 39.01 -38.62 1.12
N GLY A 440 39.32 -39.90 0.93
CA GLY A 440 38.76 -40.98 1.75
C GLY A 440 37.23 -41.07 1.57
N PRO A 441 36.42 -40.99 2.64
CA PRO A 441 34.96 -41.01 2.53
C PRO A 441 34.36 -39.66 2.09
N PHE A 442 35.17 -38.61 1.94
CA PHE A 442 34.70 -37.27 1.58
C PHE A 442 34.82 -37.00 0.08
N ASP A 443 33.68 -36.75 -0.53
CA ASP A 443 33.50 -36.32 -1.91
C ASP A 443 33.53 -34.77 -1.93
N LEU A 444 34.63 -34.21 -2.46
CA LEU A 444 34.83 -32.76 -2.50
C LEU A 444 34.26 -32.12 -3.77
N ASP A 445 33.95 -32.89 -4.82
CA ASP A 445 33.13 -32.41 -5.94
C ASP A 445 31.71 -32.11 -5.45
N ARG A 446 31.04 -33.10 -4.84
CA ARG A 446 29.73 -32.94 -4.22
C ARG A 446 29.71 -31.78 -3.23
N TRP A 447 30.75 -31.64 -2.40
CA TRP A 447 30.85 -30.50 -1.47
C TRP A 447 30.92 -29.14 -2.18
N LEU A 448 31.71 -29.01 -3.25
CA LEU A 448 31.80 -27.79 -4.06
C LEU A 448 30.48 -27.50 -4.79
N THR A 449 29.87 -28.53 -5.37
CA THR A 449 28.56 -28.49 -6.05
C THR A 449 27.42 -28.11 -5.08
N ASN A 450 27.52 -28.50 -3.81
CA ASN A 450 26.63 -28.10 -2.73
C ASN A 450 26.94 -26.74 -2.08
N GLY A 451 27.94 -26.01 -2.60
CA GLY A 451 28.19 -24.60 -2.27
C GLY A 451 26.97 -23.68 -2.48
N ASN A 452 25.98 -24.15 -3.27
CA ASN A 452 24.65 -23.56 -3.42
C ASN A 452 23.93 -23.30 -2.07
N THR A 453 24.27 -24.04 -1.00
CA THR A 453 23.74 -23.88 0.37
C THR A 453 24.05 -22.52 0.98
N GLY A 454 25.04 -21.78 0.43
CA GLY A 454 25.24 -20.35 0.73
C GLY A 454 23.99 -19.48 0.48
N VAL A 455 23.12 -19.87 -0.45
CA VAL A 455 21.82 -19.19 -0.68
C VAL A 455 20.88 -19.37 0.51
N ALA A 456 20.75 -20.59 1.03
CA ALA A 456 19.94 -20.86 2.22
C ALA A 456 20.46 -20.05 3.44
N LEU A 457 21.78 -19.96 3.62
CA LEU A 457 22.40 -19.13 4.66
C LEU A 457 22.10 -17.62 4.45
N PHE A 458 22.08 -17.11 3.21
CA PHE A 458 21.65 -15.74 2.95
C PHE A 458 20.17 -15.51 3.32
N PHE A 459 19.27 -16.44 3.00
CA PHE A 459 17.85 -16.33 3.35
C PHE A 459 17.62 -16.38 4.86
N VAL A 460 18.28 -17.28 5.60
CA VAL A 460 18.25 -17.31 7.07
C VAL A 460 18.81 -16.01 7.68
N LEU A 461 19.96 -15.52 7.18
CA LEU A 461 20.56 -14.26 7.64
C LEU A 461 19.64 -13.04 7.36
N SER A 462 18.99 -12.99 6.20
CA SER A 462 18.05 -11.91 5.88
C SER A 462 16.73 -12.03 6.65
N GLY A 463 16.24 -13.23 6.94
CA GLY A 463 15.13 -13.41 7.89
C GLY A 463 15.50 -12.88 9.28
N TYR A 464 16.66 -13.26 9.81
CA TYR A 464 17.12 -12.87 11.14
C TYR A 464 17.38 -11.36 11.28
N LEU A 465 18.25 -10.81 10.43
CA LEU A 465 18.73 -9.42 10.54
C LEU A 465 17.67 -8.36 10.24
N LEU A 466 16.57 -8.75 9.58
CA LEU A 466 15.47 -7.84 9.23
C LEU A 466 14.30 -7.94 10.21
N SER A 467 13.99 -9.15 10.69
CA SER A 467 12.97 -9.35 11.72
C SER A 467 13.39 -8.81 13.08
N LEU A 468 14.67 -8.99 13.49
CA LEU A 468 15.16 -8.60 14.81
C LEU A 468 14.89 -7.12 15.20
N PRO A 469 15.22 -6.09 14.38
CA PRO A 469 14.91 -4.70 14.72
C PRO A 469 13.42 -4.36 14.67
N LEU A 470 12.62 -5.08 13.87
CA LEU A 470 11.18 -4.83 13.74
C LEU A 470 10.38 -5.47 14.90
N LEU A 471 10.77 -6.68 15.34
CA LEU A 471 10.25 -7.36 16.53
C LEU A 471 10.66 -6.69 17.85
N ASN A 472 11.71 -5.87 17.82
CA ASN A 472 12.21 -5.13 18.99
C ASN A 472 11.89 -3.62 18.94
N ALA A 473 11.05 -3.18 18.00
CA ALA A 473 10.37 -1.89 18.10
C ALA A 473 9.42 -1.93 19.32
N GLY A 474 9.77 -1.19 20.38
CA GLY A 474 9.16 -1.32 21.71
C GLY A 474 7.70 -0.89 21.83
N SER A 475 7.23 -0.66 23.07
CA SER A 475 5.81 -0.47 23.43
C SER A 475 5.05 0.67 22.71
N GLY A 476 5.73 1.60 22.03
CA GLY A 476 5.08 2.54 21.12
C GLY A 476 4.62 1.95 19.77
N GLY A 477 4.94 0.67 19.51
CA GLY A 477 4.73 -0.05 18.27
C GLY A 477 5.63 0.44 17.11
N LEU A 478 5.71 -0.37 16.06
CA LEU A 478 6.18 0.08 14.75
C LEU A 478 5.36 1.31 14.29
N ARG A 479 5.89 2.17 13.42
CA ARG A 479 5.13 3.24 12.73
C ARG A 479 5.17 3.03 11.21
N ALA A 480 4.23 3.65 10.48
CA ALA A 480 4.22 3.58 9.02
C ALA A 480 5.50 4.16 8.39
N GLN A 481 6.07 5.21 9.01
CA GLN A 481 7.35 5.76 8.61
C GLN A 481 8.52 4.79 8.84
N ASP A 482 8.45 3.90 9.83
CA ASP A 482 9.52 2.91 10.09
C ASP A 482 9.54 1.82 9.02
N LEU A 483 8.36 1.35 8.59
CA LEU A 483 8.22 0.42 7.47
C LEU A 483 8.69 1.05 6.15
N ARG A 484 8.35 2.33 5.92
CA ARG A 484 8.88 3.11 4.78
C ARG A 484 10.40 3.26 4.84
N ASN A 485 10.95 3.60 6.01
CA ASN A 485 12.41 3.70 6.23
C ASN A 485 13.11 2.35 5.98
N TYR A 486 12.50 1.25 6.43
CA TYR A 486 12.97 -0.12 6.18
C TYR A 486 13.02 -0.42 4.67
N LEU A 487 11.92 -0.23 3.95
CA LEU A 487 11.84 -0.50 2.50
C LEU A 487 12.83 0.35 1.70
N VAL A 488 12.90 1.66 1.95
CA VAL A 488 13.87 2.54 1.27
C VAL A 488 15.32 2.12 1.56
N ARG A 489 15.64 1.68 2.79
CA ARG A 489 16.96 1.14 3.14
C ARG A 489 17.25 -0.24 2.53
N ARG A 490 16.23 -1.03 2.17
CA ARG A 490 16.37 -2.28 1.41
C ARG A 490 16.62 -2.00 -0.07
N LEU A 491 15.79 -1.18 -0.71
CA LEU A 491 15.93 -0.80 -2.12
C LEU A 491 17.31 -0.16 -2.38
N ALA A 492 17.74 0.74 -1.49
CA ALA A 492 19.06 1.37 -1.56
C ALA A 492 20.26 0.45 -1.28
N ARG A 493 20.03 -0.83 -0.92
CA ARG A 493 21.05 -1.87 -0.84
C ARG A 493 21.10 -2.72 -2.12
N ILE A 494 19.94 -3.12 -2.65
CA ILE A 494 19.84 -4.04 -3.79
C ILE A 494 19.89 -3.30 -5.13
N VAL A 495 18.95 -2.38 -5.35
CA VAL A 495 18.66 -1.81 -6.69
C VAL A 495 19.87 -1.21 -7.41
N PRO A 496 20.77 -0.44 -6.78
CA PRO A 496 21.85 0.22 -7.52
C PRO A 496 22.80 -0.76 -8.22
N ALA A 497 23.37 -1.72 -7.48
CA ALA A 497 24.28 -2.69 -8.08
C ALA A 497 23.51 -3.65 -9.01
N TYR A 498 22.30 -4.10 -8.61
CA TYR A 498 21.46 -4.94 -9.45
C TYR A 498 21.24 -4.34 -10.85
N TYR A 499 20.84 -3.07 -10.92
CA TYR A 499 20.66 -2.36 -12.20
C TYR A 499 21.98 -2.12 -12.94
N LEU A 500 23.10 -1.88 -12.26
CA LEU A 500 24.42 -1.81 -12.91
C LEU A 500 24.77 -3.13 -13.62
N CYS A 501 24.53 -4.28 -12.98
CA CYS A 501 24.75 -5.60 -13.58
C CYS A 501 23.73 -5.88 -14.71
N LEU A 502 22.44 -5.66 -14.45
CA LEU A 502 21.35 -5.86 -15.41
C LEU A 502 21.56 -5.05 -16.70
N PHE A 503 21.77 -3.73 -16.61
CA PHE A 503 21.98 -2.90 -17.79
C PHE A 503 23.33 -3.16 -18.47
N GLY A 504 24.38 -3.53 -17.73
CA GLY A 504 25.64 -3.97 -18.32
C GLY A 504 25.50 -5.25 -19.16
N LEU A 505 24.71 -6.22 -18.67
CA LEU A 505 24.40 -7.45 -19.41
C LEU A 505 23.47 -7.21 -20.61
N ILE A 506 22.46 -6.33 -20.48
CA ILE A 506 21.59 -5.93 -21.59
C ILE A 506 22.41 -5.21 -22.69
N ALA A 507 23.32 -4.31 -22.32
CA ALA A 507 24.21 -3.63 -23.27
C ALA A 507 25.15 -4.63 -23.99
N LEU A 508 25.68 -5.62 -23.27
CA LEU A 508 26.49 -6.69 -23.86
C LEU A 508 25.66 -7.60 -24.79
N ALA A 509 24.38 -7.85 -24.48
CA ALA A 509 23.46 -8.63 -25.30
C ALA A 509 23.08 -7.88 -26.60
N LEU A 510 22.78 -6.58 -26.49
CA LEU A 510 22.60 -5.66 -27.62
C LEU A 510 23.83 -5.63 -28.53
N ALA A 511 25.03 -5.47 -27.97
CA ALA A 511 26.29 -5.46 -28.72
C ALA A 511 26.64 -6.80 -29.39
N ARG A 512 25.92 -7.89 -29.06
CA ARG A 512 26.02 -9.21 -29.70
C ARG A 512 24.85 -9.51 -30.65
N GLY A 513 23.97 -8.54 -30.90
CA GLY A 513 22.80 -8.71 -31.78
C GLY A 513 21.67 -9.58 -31.21
N ASN A 514 21.68 -9.90 -29.91
CA ASN A 514 20.69 -10.75 -29.27
C ASN A 514 20.09 -10.08 -28.01
N PRO A 515 19.30 -8.99 -28.18
CA PRO A 515 18.69 -8.28 -27.06
C PRO A 515 17.56 -9.10 -26.40
N PRO A 516 17.38 -9.03 -25.07
CA PRO A 516 16.20 -9.58 -24.42
C PRO A 516 14.94 -8.81 -24.82
N SER A 517 13.80 -9.50 -24.89
CA SER A 517 12.51 -8.87 -25.21
C SER A 517 12.09 -7.82 -24.18
N ILE A 518 11.19 -6.92 -24.59
CA ILE A 518 10.64 -5.86 -23.70
C ILE A 518 10.02 -6.49 -22.45
N ASN A 519 9.21 -7.54 -22.60
CA ASN A 519 8.57 -8.23 -21.47
C ASN A 519 9.59 -8.85 -20.50
N ASN A 520 10.69 -9.42 -21.00
CA ASN A 520 11.75 -9.97 -20.18
C ASN A 520 12.55 -8.86 -19.46
N THR A 521 12.79 -7.74 -20.14
CA THR A 521 13.46 -6.57 -19.56
C THR A 521 12.63 -5.95 -18.44
N LEU A 522 11.32 -5.76 -18.66
CA LEU A 522 10.40 -5.20 -17.67
C LEU A 522 10.21 -6.12 -16.46
N SER A 523 10.13 -7.44 -16.65
CA SER A 523 10.03 -8.38 -15.53
C SER A 523 11.29 -8.37 -14.66
N HIS A 524 12.48 -8.26 -15.27
CA HIS A 524 13.76 -8.04 -14.57
C HIS A 524 13.79 -6.72 -13.79
N MET A 525 13.39 -5.60 -14.41
CA MET A 525 13.31 -4.31 -13.72
C MET A 525 12.36 -4.32 -12.50
N LEU A 526 11.33 -5.17 -12.50
CA LEU A 526 10.30 -5.22 -11.44
C LEU A 526 10.43 -6.43 -10.49
N PHE A 527 11.47 -7.26 -10.63
CA PHE A 527 11.67 -8.47 -9.82
C PHE A 527 10.53 -9.51 -9.93
N LEU A 528 9.99 -9.68 -11.15
CA LEU A 528 8.87 -10.58 -11.49
C LEU A 528 9.25 -11.74 -12.44
N TYR A 529 10.51 -11.82 -12.89
CA TYR A 529 11.00 -12.83 -13.84
C TYR A 529 10.96 -14.27 -13.32
N ASN A 530 10.89 -14.47 -11.99
CA ASN A 530 10.73 -15.80 -11.40
C ASN A 530 9.30 -16.37 -11.51
N PHE A 531 8.38 -15.68 -12.19
CA PHE A 531 7.04 -16.19 -12.54
C PHE A 531 6.94 -16.73 -13.99
N ASN A 532 8.05 -16.76 -14.74
CA ASN A 532 8.05 -17.28 -16.11
C ASN A 532 9.30 -18.12 -16.40
N ASP A 533 9.12 -19.39 -16.76
CA ASP A 533 10.23 -20.32 -17.03
C ASP A 533 11.18 -19.84 -18.15
N GLY A 534 10.67 -19.09 -19.13
CA GLY A 534 11.47 -18.51 -20.20
C GLY A 534 12.29 -17.28 -19.80
N GLN A 535 12.08 -16.75 -18.60
CA GLN A 535 12.70 -15.51 -18.11
C GLN A 535 13.63 -15.73 -16.92
N ILE A 536 13.29 -16.67 -16.01
CA ILE A 536 13.90 -16.80 -14.68
C ILE A 536 15.43 -16.89 -14.64
N PHE A 537 16.07 -17.51 -15.64
CA PHE A 537 17.54 -17.62 -15.76
C PHE A 537 18.12 -16.89 -16.98
N SER A 538 17.29 -16.16 -17.73
CA SER A 538 17.59 -15.72 -19.11
C SER A 538 18.72 -14.68 -19.22
N ILE A 539 18.80 -13.71 -18.30
CA ILE A 539 19.84 -12.67 -18.32
C ILE A 539 21.05 -13.06 -17.46
N ASN A 540 20.81 -13.50 -16.22
CA ASN A 540 21.86 -13.99 -15.32
C ASN A 540 21.26 -14.98 -14.30
N PRO A 541 21.56 -16.29 -14.39
CA PRO A 541 20.90 -17.30 -13.55
C PRO A 541 20.83 -16.99 -12.03
N PRO A 542 21.88 -16.50 -11.34
CA PRO A 542 21.81 -16.16 -9.91
C PRO A 542 20.77 -15.10 -9.53
N PHE A 543 20.24 -14.33 -10.48
CA PHE A 543 19.26 -13.29 -10.20
C PHE A 543 17.97 -13.83 -9.56
N TRP A 544 17.60 -15.10 -9.72
CA TRP A 544 16.35 -15.65 -9.14
C TRP A 544 16.22 -15.39 -7.63
N THR A 545 17.33 -15.45 -6.88
CA THR A 545 17.35 -15.21 -5.43
C THR A 545 17.00 -13.77 -5.06
N LEU A 546 17.29 -12.82 -5.95
CA LEU A 546 17.04 -11.40 -5.74
C LEU A 546 15.56 -11.07 -5.93
N ALA A 547 14.87 -11.76 -6.84
CA ALA A 547 13.41 -11.70 -6.94
C ALA A 547 12.78 -12.25 -5.66
N VAL A 548 13.22 -13.43 -5.21
CA VAL A 548 12.77 -14.04 -3.95
C VAL A 548 13.04 -13.15 -2.73
N GLU A 549 14.24 -12.56 -2.60
CA GLU A 549 14.59 -11.68 -1.49
C GLU A 549 13.79 -10.37 -1.51
N VAL A 550 13.57 -9.74 -2.67
CA VAL A 550 12.74 -8.53 -2.79
C VAL A 550 11.27 -8.84 -2.49
N GLN A 551 10.73 -9.97 -2.95
CA GLN A 551 9.37 -10.41 -2.65
C GLN A 551 9.20 -10.70 -1.14
N PHE A 552 10.18 -11.34 -0.50
CA PHE A 552 10.20 -11.49 0.97
C PHE A 552 10.30 -10.14 1.70
N TYR A 553 11.09 -9.17 1.21
CA TYR A 553 11.17 -7.83 1.82
C TYR A 553 9.83 -7.08 1.77
N CYS A 554 8.99 -7.32 0.77
CA CYS A 554 7.63 -6.80 0.70
C CYS A 554 6.66 -7.55 1.64
N LEU A 555 6.83 -8.86 1.81
CA LEU A 555 6.01 -9.71 2.68
C LEU A 555 6.30 -9.51 4.18
N LEU A 556 7.57 -9.33 4.55
CA LEU A 556 8.01 -9.28 5.95
C LEU A 556 7.28 -8.23 6.82
N PRO A 557 7.03 -6.98 6.35
CA PRO A 557 6.20 -6.02 7.07
C PRO A 557 4.85 -6.57 7.55
N PHE A 558 4.18 -7.42 6.76
CA PHE A 558 2.89 -8.00 7.12
C PHE A 558 3.04 -9.09 8.18
N ILE A 559 4.04 -9.97 8.02
CA ILE A 559 4.39 -11.02 9.02
C ILE A 559 4.68 -10.36 10.38
N ILE A 560 5.55 -9.34 10.41
CA ILE A 560 5.89 -8.68 11.67
C ILE A 560 4.71 -7.88 12.25
N LEU A 561 3.89 -7.22 11.42
CA LEU A 561 2.68 -6.53 11.90
C LEU A 561 1.69 -7.49 12.59
N GLY A 562 1.60 -8.75 12.15
CA GLY A 562 0.89 -9.79 12.89
C GLY A 562 1.59 -10.13 14.22
N LEU A 563 2.87 -10.52 14.15
CA LEU A 563 3.64 -10.99 15.30
C LEU A 563 3.78 -10.00 16.47
N VAL A 564 3.82 -8.67 16.20
CA VAL A 564 3.94 -7.64 17.26
C VAL A 564 2.61 -7.27 17.93
N GLN A 565 1.47 -7.78 17.46
CA GLN A 565 0.19 -7.66 18.16
C GLN A 565 0.02 -8.73 19.24
N LEU A 566 0.88 -9.76 19.25
CA LEU A 566 0.82 -10.89 20.17
C LEU A 566 1.68 -10.62 21.43
N PRO A 567 1.30 -11.17 22.61
CA PRO A 567 2.19 -11.16 23.77
C PRO A 567 3.44 -12.00 23.48
N ARG A 568 4.60 -11.59 24.02
CA ARG A 568 5.91 -12.14 23.62
C ARG A 568 6.07 -13.68 23.62
N PRO A 569 5.51 -14.47 24.56
CA PRO A 569 5.56 -15.93 24.44
C PRO A 569 4.78 -16.45 23.21
N LEU A 570 3.60 -15.88 22.93
CA LEU A 570 2.81 -16.23 21.74
C LEU A 570 3.49 -15.75 20.44
N THR A 571 4.16 -14.60 20.44
CA THR A 571 5.01 -14.17 19.33
C THR A 571 6.06 -15.23 18.98
N ILE A 572 6.67 -15.86 19.98
CA ILE A 572 7.69 -16.90 19.79
C ILE A 572 7.06 -18.21 19.29
N ILE A 573 5.97 -18.66 19.92
CA ILE A 573 5.24 -19.86 19.50
C ILE A 573 4.78 -19.74 18.04
N VAL A 574 4.16 -18.61 17.66
CA VAL A 574 3.69 -18.38 16.29
C VAL A 574 4.85 -18.22 15.31
N ALA A 575 5.94 -17.52 15.66
CA ALA A 575 7.10 -17.39 14.79
C ALA A 575 7.78 -18.75 14.51
N ILE A 576 7.81 -19.67 15.48
CA ILE A 576 8.27 -21.05 15.29
C ILE A 576 7.28 -21.84 14.45
N ALA A 577 5.99 -21.82 14.80
CA ALA A 577 4.93 -22.59 14.11
C ALA A 577 4.73 -22.18 12.64
N LEU A 578 5.02 -20.92 12.28
CA LEU A 578 5.00 -20.46 10.89
C LEU A 578 5.96 -21.25 9.98
N VAL A 579 7.05 -21.83 10.49
CA VAL A 579 8.00 -22.61 9.67
C VAL A 579 7.37 -23.90 9.13
N PRO A 580 6.88 -24.85 9.97
CA PRO A 580 6.20 -26.05 9.47
C PRO A 580 4.86 -25.74 8.80
N ILE A 581 4.12 -24.70 9.23
CA ILE A 581 2.87 -24.29 8.55
C ILE A 581 3.17 -23.83 7.12
N ALA A 582 4.20 -23.00 6.90
CA ALA A 582 4.58 -22.57 5.55
C ALA A 582 5.08 -23.74 4.68
N GLN A 583 5.81 -24.70 5.26
CA GLN A 583 6.18 -25.92 4.51
C GLN A 583 4.95 -26.74 4.14
N PHE A 584 4.04 -27.00 5.09
CA PHE A 584 2.82 -27.78 4.84
C PHE A 584 1.96 -27.13 3.75
N LEU A 585 1.77 -25.81 3.80
CA LEU A 585 1.06 -25.07 2.77
C LEU A 585 1.76 -25.13 1.40
N ASN A 586 3.10 -25.02 1.36
CA ASN A 586 3.86 -25.19 0.12
C ASN A 586 3.69 -26.61 -0.45
N GLN A 587 3.79 -27.66 0.38
CA GLN A 587 3.63 -29.05 -0.07
C GLN A 587 2.20 -29.38 -0.49
N ALA A 588 1.18 -28.84 0.19
CA ALA A 588 -0.21 -28.97 -0.20
C ALA A 588 -0.48 -28.30 -1.56
N VAL A 589 0.05 -27.10 -1.80
CA VAL A 589 -0.05 -26.40 -3.08
C VAL A 589 0.68 -27.17 -4.19
N LEU A 590 1.93 -27.59 -3.98
CA LEU A 590 2.69 -28.35 -4.98
C LEU A 590 2.01 -29.69 -5.31
N THR A 591 1.54 -30.42 -4.29
CA THR A 591 0.79 -31.68 -4.48
C THR A 591 -0.48 -31.46 -5.29
N ALA A 592 -1.28 -30.43 -4.97
CA ALA A 592 -2.49 -30.10 -5.70
C ALA A 592 -2.21 -29.71 -7.16
N LEU A 593 -1.19 -28.88 -7.41
CA LEU A 593 -0.77 -28.52 -8.77
C LEU A 593 -0.31 -29.75 -9.56
N ARG A 594 0.54 -30.62 -8.97
CA ARG A 594 1.01 -31.84 -9.64
C ARG A 594 -0.11 -32.82 -9.97
N SER A 595 -1.14 -32.91 -9.15
CA SER A 595 -2.25 -33.88 -9.31
C SER A 595 -3.43 -33.36 -10.14
N HIS A 596 -3.64 -32.04 -10.24
CA HIS A 596 -4.85 -31.47 -10.85
C HIS A 596 -4.62 -30.36 -11.89
N ALA A 597 -3.41 -29.81 -12.04
CA ALA A 597 -3.17 -28.76 -13.04
C ALA A 597 -3.05 -29.34 -14.46
N GLN A 598 -3.64 -28.64 -15.44
CA GLN A 598 -3.34 -28.86 -16.85
C GLN A 598 -2.06 -28.10 -17.23
N TRP A 599 -1.10 -28.81 -17.83
CA TRP A 599 0.21 -28.29 -18.18
C TRP A 599 0.31 -28.02 -19.70
N PRO A 600 0.98 -26.93 -20.14
CA PRO A 600 1.62 -25.89 -19.33
C PRO A 600 0.60 -24.86 -18.80
N MET A 601 0.71 -24.49 -17.52
CA MET A 601 -0.10 -23.39 -16.97
C MET A 601 0.38 -22.06 -17.54
N GLN A 602 -0.55 -21.28 -18.11
CA GLN A 602 -0.28 -19.95 -18.66
C GLN A 602 -1.39 -18.97 -18.27
N SER A 603 -1.05 -17.77 -17.79
CA SER A 603 -2.03 -16.71 -17.55
C SER A 603 -1.61 -15.37 -18.17
N VAL A 604 -2.51 -14.81 -18.99
CA VAL A 604 -2.33 -13.52 -19.68
C VAL A 604 -2.65 -12.33 -18.75
N LEU A 605 -3.32 -12.60 -17.63
CA LEU A 605 -3.78 -11.65 -16.60
C LEU A 605 -2.73 -10.63 -16.12
N VAL A 606 -1.45 -10.97 -16.21
CA VAL A 606 -0.35 -10.16 -15.67
C VAL A 606 0.47 -9.45 -16.75
N TRP A 607 -0.03 -9.31 -17.99
CA TRP A 607 0.72 -8.69 -19.11
C TRP A 607 1.44 -7.38 -18.72
N PRO A 608 2.75 -7.22 -19.00
CA PRO A 608 3.63 -8.10 -19.80
C PRO A 608 4.23 -9.32 -19.08
N PHE A 609 3.97 -9.49 -17.78
CA PHE A 609 4.57 -10.47 -16.86
C PHE A 609 3.85 -11.83 -16.82
N ALA A 610 3.35 -12.31 -17.96
CA ALA A 610 2.50 -13.51 -18.03
C ALA A 610 3.10 -14.72 -17.28
N LEU A 611 2.32 -15.29 -16.35
CA LEU A 611 2.70 -16.49 -15.60
C LEU A 611 2.86 -17.65 -16.59
N ARG A 612 4.00 -18.34 -16.57
CA ARG A 612 4.24 -19.51 -17.43
C ARG A 612 5.03 -20.58 -16.69
N ILE A 613 4.34 -21.69 -16.40
CA ILE A 613 4.82 -22.83 -15.62
C ILE A 613 4.67 -24.07 -16.50
N GLN A 614 5.78 -24.61 -16.99
CA GLN A 614 5.77 -25.61 -18.08
C GLN A 614 5.35 -27.01 -17.63
N GLY A 615 5.59 -27.37 -16.38
CA GLY A 615 5.35 -28.72 -15.85
C GLY A 615 5.53 -28.80 -14.32
N PRO A 616 5.36 -29.99 -13.74
CA PRO A 616 5.39 -30.22 -12.29
C PRO A 616 6.73 -29.83 -11.63
N ASP A 617 7.83 -29.90 -12.37
CA ASP A 617 9.20 -29.60 -11.89
C ASP A 617 9.74 -28.28 -12.48
N SER A 618 8.81 -27.40 -12.87
CA SER A 618 9.08 -26.08 -13.42
C SER A 618 9.98 -25.24 -12.50
N PRO A 619 11.02 -24.59 -13.05
CA PRO A 619 11.79 -23.57 -12.36
C PRO A 619 10.95 -22.49 -11.65
N VAL A 620 9.82 -22.06 -12.20
CA VAL A 620 8.92 -21.11 -11.51
C VAL A 620 8.45 -21.64 -10.14
N LEU A 621 8.18 -22.94 -10.01
CA LEU A 621 7.78 -23.54 -8.73
C LEU A 621 9.00 -23.72 -7.80
N VAL A 622 10.04 -24.39 -8.31
CA VAL A 622 11.24 -24.77 -7.54
C VAL A 622 12.04 -23.55 -7.05
N TYR A 623 11.97 -22.43 -7.78
CA TYR A 623 12.67 -21.17 -7.48
C TYR A 623 11.69 -20.04 -7.09
N SER A 624 10.47 -20.40 -6.69
CA SER A 624 9.46 -19.47 -6.16
C SER A 624 9.85 -18.89 -4.80
N THR A 625 9.18 -17.79 -4.42
CA THR A 625 9.23 -17.25 -3.06
C THR A 625 8.49 -18.14 -2.06
N LEU A 626 7.48 -18.91 -2.48
CA LEU A 626 6.75 -19.82 -1.60
C LEU A 626 7.65 -20.98 -1.13
N GLY A 627 8.30 -21.67 -2.07
CA GLY A 627 9.25 -22.76 -1.79
C GLY A 627 10.48 -22.33 -0.99
N HIS A 628 10.79 -21.03 -0.96
CA HIS A 628 11.90 -20.46 -0.17
C HIS A 628 11.47 -19.67 1.07
N LEU A 629 10.17 -19.54 1.36
CA LEU A 629 9.68 -18.74 2.49
C LEU A 629 10.15 -19.31 3.84
N THR A 630 10.25 -20.63 3.95
CA THR A 630 10.63 -21.34 5.18
C THR A 630 12.02 -20.95 5.69
N PHE A 631 13.00 -20.74 4.80
CA PHE A 631 14.37 -20.32 5.15
C PHE A 631 14.40 -18.91 5.79
N PHE A 632 13.59 -17.97 5.28
CA PHE A 632 13.44 -16.66 5.91
C PHE A 632 12.64 -16.72 7.23
N LEU A 633 11.68 -17.65 7.33
CA LEU A 633 10.92 -17.87 8.55
C LEU A 633 11.77 -18.50 9.66
N PHE A 634 12.69 -19.42 9.35
CA PHE A 634 13.71 -19.90 10.29
C PHE A 634 14.51 -18.73 10.91
N GLY A 635 15.00 -17.81 10.08
CA GLY A 635 15.66 -16.58 10.55
C GLY A 635 14.73 -15.67 11.38
N THR A 636 13.44 -15.61 11.03
CA THR A 636 12.44 -14.82 11.78
C THR A 636 12.09 -15.44 13.14
N ALA A 637 12.04 -16.76 13.23
CA ALA A 637 11.91 -17.51 14.48
C ALA A 637 13.14 -17.27 15.38
N ALA A 638 14.35 -17.34 14.82
CA ALA A 638 15.60 -16.99 15.51
C ALA A 638 15.58 -15.55 16.05
N ALA A 639 15.05 -14.59 15.29
CA ALA A 639 14.91 -13.20 15.74
C ALA A 639 13.91 -13.06 16.91
N ALA A 640 12.90 -13.92 16.98
CA ALA A 640 11.95 -13.96 18.10
C ALA A 640 12.53 -14.63 19.35
N THR A 641 13.31 -15.73 19.20
CA THR A 641 13.86 -16.53 20.31
C THR A 641 15.16 -15.98 20.91
N MET A 642 15.94 -15.18 20.18
CA MET A 642 17.23 -14.63 20.63
C MET A 642 17.23 -14.04 22.06
N PRO A 643 16.21 -13.27 22.51
CA PRO A 643 16.15 -12.75 23.88
C PRO A 643 15.94 -13.81 24.98
N LEU A 644 15.46 -15.02 24.64
CA LEU A 644 15.40 -16.15 25.57
C LEU A 644 16.75 -16.88 25.61
N ILE A 645 17.35 -17.16 24.43
CA ILE A 645 18.63 -17.85 24.34
C ILE A 645 19.74 -17.07 25.06
N GLY A 646 19.79 -15.74 24.88
CA GLY A 646 20.74 -14.90 25.62
C GLY A 646 20.57 -14.95 27.14
N LYS A 647 19.34 -15.16 27.66
CA LYS A 647 19.09 -15.35 29.10
C LYS A 647 19.49 -16.74 29.57
N GLY A 648 19.15 -17.78 28.80
CA GLY A 648 19.52 -19.17 29.11
C GLY A 648 21.03 -19.35 29.16
N LEU A 649 21.75 -18.85 28.15
CA LEU A 649 23.22 -18.86 28.11
C LEU A 649 23.84 -18.09 29.29
N ALA A 650 23.29 -16.93 29.67
CA ALA A 650 23.79 -16.18 30.83
C ALA A 650 23.63 -16.96 32.16
N GLY A 651 22.64 -17.84 32.28
CA GLY A 651 22.47 -18.74 33.42
C GLY A 651 23.54 -19.83 33.53
N LEU A 652 24.28 -20.13 32.45
CA LEU A 652 25.33 -21.15 32.43
C LEU A 652 26.70 -20.67 32.95
N GLY A 653 26.81 -19.42 33.41
CA GLY A 653 28.01 -18.89 34.05
C GLY A 653 29.26 -19.01 33.17
N HIS A 654 30.24 -19.81 33.60
CA HIS A 654 31.49 -20.02 32.84
C HIS A 654 31.28 -20.76 31.50
N LEU A 655 30.25 -21.63 31.40
CA LEU A 655 29.92 -22.36 30.18
C LEU A 655 29.18 -21.50 29.13
N ALA A 656 28.76 -20.29 29.49
CA ALA A 656 27.97 -19.38 28.64
C ALA A 656 28.60 -19.05 27.27
N LYS A 657 29.92 -19.26 27.11
CA LYS A 657 30.64 -19.13 25.83
C LYS A 657 31.10 -20.46 25.25
N ALA A 658 31.38 -21.46 26.08
CA ALA A 658 31.85 -22.77 25.64
C ALA A 658 30.74 -23.58 24.93
N VAL A 659 29.50 -23.51 25.43
CA VAL A 659 28.35 -24.22 24.82
C VAL A 659 28.01 -23.66 23.44
N PRO A 660 27.88 -22.32 23.22
CA PRO A 660 27.75 -21.76 21.88
C PRO A 660 28.90 -22.11 20.94
N GLU A 661 30.15 -22.10 21.44
CA GLU A 661 31.34 -22.46 20.65
C GLU A 661 31.21 -23.90 20.12
N PHE A 662 31.00 -24.87 21.02
CA PHE A 662 30.83 -26.27 20.67
C PHE A 662 29.67 -26.49 19.69
N LEU A 663 28.50 -25.90 19.94
CA LEU A 663 27.32 -26.06 19.08
C LEU A 663 27.50 -25.44 17.69
N VAL A 664 28.22 -24.32 17.55
CA VAL A 664 28.54 -23.73 16.23
C VAL A 664 29.48 -24.64 15.44
N TRP A 665 30.55 -25.14 16.05
CA TRP A 665 31.48 -26.05 15.38
C TRP A 665 30.86 -27.41 15.04
N LEU A 666 30.06 -27.97 15.95
CA LEU A 666 29.29 -29.20 15.71
C LEU A 666 28.28 -29.01 14.56
N SER A 667 27.57 -27.88 14.52
CA SER A 667 26.63 -27.59 13.43
C SER A 667 27.36 -27.46 12.08
N ALA A 668 28.52 -26.79 12.05
CA ALA A 668 29.34 -26.66 10.84
C ALA A 668 29.90 -28.01 10.38
N LEU A 669 30.35 -28.86 11.32
CA LEU A 669 30.86 -30.21 11.03
C LEU A 669 29.76 -31.13 10.48
N ILE A 670 28.56 -31.11 11.06
CA ILE A 670 27.42 -31.91 10.56
C ILE A 670 27.01 -31.43 9.16
N ILE A 671 26.97 -30.12 8.90
CA ILE A 671 26.72 -29.59 7.54
C ILE A 671 27.82 -30.07 6.57
N PHE A 672 29.10 -30.00 6.95
CA PHE A 672 30.19 -30.50 6.11
C PHE A 672 30.03 -31.99 5.79
N ILE A 673 29.78 -32.83 6.81
CA ILE A 673 29.59 -34.28 6.64
C ILE A 673 28.40 -34.60 5.74
N ILE A 674 27.27 -33.91 5.88
CA ILE A 674 26.12 -34.09 4.97
C ILE A 674 26.53 -33.72 3.54
N LEU A 675 26.99 -32.48 3.31
CA LEU A 675 27.22 -31.97 1.95
C LEU A 675 28.42 -32.59 1.22
N ALA A 676 29.32 -33.28 1.92
CA ALA A 676 30.53 -33.93 1.37
C ALA A 676 30.45 -35.47 1.36
N THR A 677 29.27 -36.07 1.55
CA THR A 677 29.07 -37.53 1.51
C THR A 677 27.69 -37.88 0.89
N PRO A 678 27.41 -39.15 0.58
CA PRO A 678 26.07 -39.59 0.14
C PRO A 678 24.93 -39.38 1.17
N LEU A 679 25.22 -38.88 2.38
CA LEU A 679 24.18 -38.47 3.34
C LEU A 679 23.36 -37.26 2.82
N ASP A 680 23.89 -36.50 1.87
CA ASP A 680 23.18 -35.48 1.11
C ASP A 680 21.95 -36.05 0.37
N ASP A 681 22.12 -37.21 -0.29
CA ASP A 681 21.05 -37.88 -1.05
C ASP A 681 19.92 -38.40 -0.15
N TRP A 682 20.23 -38.67 1.13
CA TRP A 682 19.26 -39.05 2.16
C TRP A 682 18.61 -37.83 2.86
N ALA A 683 19.36 -36.75 3.03
CA ALA A 683 18.90 -35.55 3.73
C ALA A 683 18.04 -34.63 2.84
N GLN A 684 18.16 -34.75 1.52
CA GLN A 684 17.36 -34.00 0.56
C GLN A 684 15.98 -34.68 0.37
N GLN A 685 14.92 -34.02 0.82
CA GLN A 685 13.56 -34.48 0.54
C GLN A 685 13.20 -34.18 -0.92
N THR A 686 12.33 -35.00 -1.53
CA THR A 686 11.88 -34.91 -2.94
C THR A 686 11.49 -33.49 -3.37
N ASP A 687 10.87 -32.73 -2.46
CA ASP A 687 10.45 -31.34 -2.65
C ASP A 687 11.03 -30.37 -1.59
N GLY A 688 12.12 -30.76 -0.93
CA GLY A 688 12.76 -30.03 0.17
C GLY A 688 14.21 -29.69 -0.13
N ARG A 689 14.43 -28.54 -0.77
CA ARG A 689 15.75 -28.08 -1.22
C ARG A 689 16.70 -27.74 -0.07
N TYR A 690 18.00 -27.87 -0.32
CA TYR A 690 19.09 -27.58 0.62
C TYR A 690 18.98 -28.39 1.91
N ASN A 691 18.64 -29.68 1.80
CA ASN A 691 18.51 -30.60 2.93
C ASN A 691 17.55 -30.08 4.02
N TRP A 692 16.38 -29.61 3.60
CA TRP A 692 15.32 -29.16 4.50
C TRP A 692 14.73 -30.35 5.28
N PRO A 693 14.50 -30.26 6.61
CA PRO A 693 14.68 -29.10 7.47
C PRO A 693 16.07 -29.02 8.16
N LEU A 694 16.89 -30.07 8.04
CA LEU A 694 18.07 -30.30 8.89
C LEU A 694 19.16 -29.24 8.69
N VAL A 695 19.63 -29.03 7.46
CA VAL A 695 20.68 -28.03 7.19
C VAL A 695 20.18 -26.59 7.46
N PRO A 696 18.96 -26.18 7.09
CA PRO A 696 18.41 -24.88 7.48
C PRO A 696 18.34 -24.66 9.00
N LEU A 697 18.00 -25.70 9.77
CA LEU A 697 18.02 -25.65 11.24
C LEU A 697 19.45 -25.48 11.78
N LEU A 698 20.43 -26.21 11.26
CA LEU A 698 21.84 -26.09 11.66
C LEU A 698 22.44 -24.73 11.27
N LEU A 699 22.12 -24.20 10.08
CA LEU A 699 22.49 -22.84 9.67
C LEU A 699 21.86 -21.79 10.59
N THR A 700 20.63 -22.01 11.05
CA THR A 700 19.95 -21.12 12.01
C THR A 700 20.62 -21.16 13.38
N SER A 701 21.03 -22.33 13.85
CA SER A 701 21.84 -22.51 15.06
C SER A 701 23.17 -21.75 14.97
N ILE A 702 23.87 -21.82 13.83
CA ILE A 702 25.09 -21.03 13.60
C ILE A 702 24.79 -19.53 13.68
N VAL A 703 23.80 -19.03 12.92
CA VAL A 703 23.44 -17.60 12.86
C VAL A 703 23.07 -17.01 14.23
N ILE A 704 22.35 -17.77 15.08
CA ILE A 704 21.93 -17.28 16.40
C ILE A 704 23.00 -17.45 17.49
N LEU A 705 23.87 -18.47 17.39
CA LEU A 705 24.89 -18.74 18.41
C LEU A 705 26.22 -18.04 18.17
N THR A 706 26.61 -17.78 16.90
CA THR A 706 27.89 -17.10 16.57
C THR A 706 28.15 -15.84 17.42
N PRO A 707 27.19 -14.91 17.64
CA PRO A 707 27.40 -13.71 18.46
C PRO A 707 27.77 -13.96 19.95
N TYR A 708 27.62 -15.19 20.45
CA TYR A 708 27.96 -15.60 21.82
C TYR A 708 29.29 -16.39 21.91
N THR A 709 29.90 -16.75 20.77
CA THR A 709 31.17 -17.49 20.69
C THR A 709 32.40 -16.59 20.95
N ARG A 710 33.59 -17.20 21.06
CA ARG A 710 34.89 -16.50 21.18
C ARG A 710 35.87 -16.87 20.06
N GLY A 711 35.90 -18.13 19.63
CA GLY A 711 36.74 -18.63 18.53
C GLY A 711 36.09 -18.38 17.18
N ALA A 712 34.90 -18.95 16.95
CA ALA A 712 34.16 -18.83 15.70
C ALA A 712 33.89 -17.36 15.32
N ALA A 713 33.40 -16.53 16.27
CA ALA A 713 33.24 -15.09 16.04
C ALA A 713 34.56 -14.41 15.63
N ARG A 714 35.68 -14.71 16.30
CA ARG A 714 36.99 -14.10 16.00
C ARG A 714 37.54 -14.53 14.63
N LEU A 715 37.27 -15.76 14.20
CA LEU A 715 37.60 -16.23 12.85
C LEU A 715 36.73 -15.53 11.79
N LEU A 716 35.43 -15.43 12.04
CA LEU A 716 34.46 -14.78 11.14
C LEU A 716 34.66 -13.26 11.05
N GLU A 717 35.25 -12.64 12.06
CA GLU A 717 35.63 -11.22 12.08
C GLU A 717 37.03 -10.92 11.50
N TRP A 718 37.80 -11.96 11.16
CA TRP A 718 39.13 -11.82 10.56
C TRP A 718 39.05 -10.88 9.33
N THR A 719 39.90 -9.85 9.30
CA THR A 719 39.72 -8.69 8.42
C THR A 719 39.48 -9.02 6.94
N PRO A 720 40.20 -9.96 6.30
CA PRO A 720 39.90 -10.37 4.92
C PRO A 720 38.49 -10.94 4.76
N LEU A 721 38.10 -11.90 5.62
CA LEU A 721 36.78 -12.54 5.55
C LEU A 721 35.66 -11.53 5.84
N ARG A 722 35.84 -10.65 6.83
CA ARG A 722 34.92 -9.54 7.11
C ARG A 722 34.82 -8.54 5.95
N MET A 723 35.92 -8.28 5.23
CA MET A 723 35.91 -7.43 4.02
C MET A 723 35.14 -8.09 2.87
N LEU A 724 35.32 -9.39 2.64
CA LEU A 724 34.50 -10.17 1.70
C LEU A 724 33.01 -10.12 2.09
N GLY A 725 32.70 -10.16 3.39
CA GLY A 725 31.35 -10.01 3.94
C GLY A 725 30.70 -8.65 3.65
N LEU A 726 31.49 -7.56 3.71
CA LEU A 726 31.02 -6.21 3.40
C LEU A 726 30.68 -6.02 1.92
N ILE A 727 31.43 -6.66 1.02
CA ILE A 727 31.21 -6.64 -0.45
C ILE A 727 30.44 -7.87 -0.97
N SER A 728 29.92 -8.73 -0.09
CA SER A 728 29.36 -10.05 -0.43
C SER A 728 28.22 -9.98 -1.47
N TYR A 729 27.53 -8.83 -1.52
CA TYR A 729 26.45 -8.59 -2.47
C TYR A 729 26.98 -8.38 -3.90
N GLY A 730 28.08 -7.64 -4.06
CA GLY A 730 28.77 -7.54 -5.34
C GLY A 730 29.30 -8.90 -5.80
N ILE A 731 29.91 -9.68 -4.90
CA ILE A 731 30.44 -11.02 -5.23
C ILE A 731 29.30 -11.90 -5.74
N TYR A 732 28.18 -11.94 -5.01
CA TYR A 732 26.98 -12.65 -5.42
C TYR A 732 26.44 -12.18 -6.79
N LEU A 733 26.51 -10.89 -7.09
CA LEU A 733 25.94 -10.33 -8.31
C LEU A 733 26.82 -10.52 -9.56
N PHE A 734 28.14 -10.44 -9.40
CA PHE A 734 29.11 -10.37 -10.51
C PHE A 734 29.86 -11.67 -10.81
N HIS A 735 29.90 -12.64 -9.89
CA HIS A 735 30.75 -13.84 -10.06
C HIS A 735 30.46 -14.61 -11.36
N LEU A 736 29.22 -14.98 -11.67
CA LEU A 736 28.92 -15.77 -12.88
C LEU A 736 29.17 -15.00 -14.19
N PRO A 737 28.77 -13.72 -14.34
CA PRO A 737 29.19 -12.88 -15.46
C PRO A 737 30.71 -12.82 -15.63
N VAL A 738 31.47 -12.68 -14.54
CA VAL A 738 32.94 -12.64 -14.57
C VAL A 738 33.52 -14.01 -14.91
N GLN A 739 33.06 -15.10 -14.30
CA GLN A 739 33.48 -16.48 -14.63
C GLN A 739 33.25 -16.80 -16.12
N LYS A 740 32.09 -16.44 -16.68
CA LYS A 740 31.81 -16.58 -18.12
C LYS A 740 32.74 -15.71 -18.99
N ALA A 741 33.03 -14.48 -18.58
CA ALA A 741 33.98 -13.61 -19.27
C ALA A 741 35.43 -14.15 -19.20
N SER A 742 35.87 -14.62 -18.04
CA SER A 742 37.19 -15.21 -17.81
C SER A 742 37.39 -16.50 -18.61
N ARG A 743 36.40 -17.41 -18.65
CA ARG A 743 36.43 -18.59 -19.52
C ARG A 743 36.56 -18.21 -21.00
N SER A 744 35.75 -17.25 -21.45
CA SER A 744 35.83 -16.76 -22.84
C SER A 744 37.13 -16.01 -23.14
N GLY A 745 37.79 -15.42 -22.14
CA GLY A 745 39.10 -14.78 -22.28
C GLY A 745 40.24 -15.78 -22.38
N LEU A 746 40.30 -16.77 -21.48
CA LEU A 746 41.32 -17.82 -21.48
C LEU A 746 41.23 -18.69 -22.74
N SER A 747 40.02 -19.07 -23.16
CA SER A 747 39.79 -19.81 -24.41
C SER A 747 40.33 -19.08 -25.65
N ARG A 748 40.24 -17.74 -25.70
CA ARG A 748 40.84 -16.93 -26.78
C ARG A 748 42.37 -16.87 -26.76
N LEU A 749 42.99 -17.28 -25.65
CA LEU A 749 44.45 -17.41 -25.50
C LEU A 749 44.92 -18.86 -25.69
N GLY A 750 44.04 -19.78 -26.08
CA GLY A 750 44.34 -21.21 -26.21
C GLY A 750 44.44 -21.97 -24.88
N LEU A 751 43.95 -21.38 -23.78
CA LEU A 751 44.01 -21.93 -22.44
C LEU A 751 42.62 -22.45 -22.04
N ASP A 752 42.43 -23.77 -21.94
CA ASP A 752 41.17 -24.30 -21.40
C ASP A 752 41.09 -24.10 -19.88
N THR A 753 39.88 -23.88 -19.41
CA THR A 753 39.50 -23.82 -18.00
C THR A 753 39.59 -25.16 -17.27
N GLN A 754 39.52 -26.30 -17.99
CA GLN A 754 39.67 -27.64 -17.41
C GLN A 754 41.15 -28.00 -17.16
N ASP A 755 42.04 -27.71 -18.12
CA ASP A 755 43.49 -27.93 -17.98
C ASP A 755 44.16 -26.94 -17.01
N HIS A 756 43.59 -25.75 -16.87
CA HIS A 756 44.16 -24.66 -16.05
C HIS A 756 43.20 -24.16 -14.96
N PRO A 757 42.72 -25.04 -14.06
CA PRO A 757 41.64 -24.75 -13.13
C PRO A 757 42.03 -23.67 -12.12
N LEU A 758 43.26 -23.74 -11.58
CA LEU A 758 43.78 -22.76 -10.61
C LEU A 758 43.99 -21.38 -11.24
N LEU A 759 44.37 -21.31 -12.52
CA LEU A 759 44.49 -20.05 -13.26
C LEU A 759 43.11 -19.43 -13.48
N PHE A 760 42.13 -20.23 -13.92
CA PHE A 760 40.75 -19.80 -14.06
C PHE A 760 40.15 -19.32 -12.74
N ALA A 761 40.36 -20.05 -11.64
CA ALA A 761 39.97 -19.66 -10.30
C ALA A 761 40.58 -18.29 -9.92
N GLY A 762 41.90 -18.13 -10.07
CA GLY A 762 42.61 -16.90 -9.75
C GLY A 762 42.12 -15.69 -10.54
N VAL A 763 41.96 -15.84 -11.86
CA VAL A 763 41.48 -14.76 -12.75
C VAL A 763 40.02 -14.41 -12.45
N ALA A 764 39.12 -15.40 -12.38
CA ALA A 764 37.70 -15.17 -12.17
C ALA A 764 37.40 -14.62 -10.77
N PHE A 765 38.09 -15.12 -9.72
CA PHE A 765 37.94 -14.61 -8.37
C PHE A 765 38.47 -13.19 -8.24
N THR A 766 39.67 -12.91 -8.75
CA THR A 766 40.26 -11.56 -8.72
C THR A 766 39.39 -10.54 -9.47
N GLY A 767 38.93 -10.88 -10.68
CA GLY A 767 38.01 -10.02 -11.43
C GLY A 767 36.68 -9.78 -10.69
N THR A 768 36.16 -10.81 -10.02
CA THR A 768 34.93 -10.70 -9.20
C THR A 768 35.16 -9.77 -8.02
N LEU A 769 36.26 -9.92 -7.27
CA LEU A 769 36.59 -9.06 -6.13
C LEU A 769 36.78 -7.60 -6.56
N LEU A 770 37.50 -7.34 -7.65
CA LEU A 770 37.72 -6.00 -8.18
C LEU A 770 36.40 -5.32 -8.56
N LEU A 771 35.56 -5.96 -9.36
CA LEU A 771 34.27 -5.39 -9.78
C LEU A 771 33.32 -5.19 -8.59
N SER A 772 33.30 -6.14 -7.65
CA SER A 772 32.51 -6.04 -6.41
C SER A 772 32.97 -4.89 -5.51
N PHE A 773 34.27 -4.70 -5.35
CA PHE A 773 34.84 -3.60 -4.57
C PHE A 773 34.57 -2.24 -5.22
N LEU A 774 34.68 -2.15 -6.56
CA LEU A 774 34.37 -0.93 -7.31
C LEU A 774 32.88 -0.57 -7.21
N SER A 775 31.97 -1.52 -7.42
CA SER A 775 30.51 -1.35 -7.17
C SER A 775 30.25 -0.85 -5.75
N TYR A 776 30.82 -1.53 -4.75
CA TYR A 776 30.64 -1.19 -3.36
C TYR A 776 31.12 0.23 -3.03
N ARG A 777 32.30 0.63 -3.53
CA ARG A 777 32.91 1.94 -3.24
C ARG A 777 32.29 3.09 -3.99
N LEU A 778 31.98 2.92 -5.28
CA LEU A 778 31.57 4.00 -6.18
C LEU A 778 30.05 4.19 -6.22
N LEU A 779 29.27 3.11 -6.01
CA LEU A 779 27.81 3.14 -6.17
C LEU A 779 27.07 2.83 -4.87
N GLU A 780 27.30 1.68 -4.26
CA GLU A 780 26.51 1.22 -3.10
C GLU A 780 26.78 2.07 -1.85
N GLN A 781 28.04 2.30 -1.49
CA GLN A 781 28.41 3.03 -0.26
C GLN A 781 27.93 4.50 -0.27
N PRO A 782 28.07 5.28 -1.37
CA PRO A 782 27.50 6.63 -1.46
C PRO A 782 25.98 6.66 -1.32
N ILE A 783 25.26 5.82 -2.08
CA ILE A 783 23.78 5.78 -2.06
C ILE A 783 23.27 5.35 -0.68
N ARG A 784 23.87 4.30 -0.08
CA ARG A 784 23.52 3.84 1.27
C ARG A 784 23.76 4.92 2.31
N ARG A 785 24.88 5.67 2.26
CA ARG A 785 25.16 6.79 3.17
C ARG A 785 24.11 7.90 3.03
N TRP A 786 23.79 8.31 1.81
CA TRP A 786 22.76 9.33 1.54
C TRP A 786 21.38 8.93 2.10
N VAL A 787 20.96 7.68 1.85
CA VAL A 787 19.70 7.15 2.43
C VAL A 787 19.74 7.08 3.95
N HIS A 788 20.85 6.65 4.56
CA HIS A 788 20.94 6.56 6.02
C HIS A 788 20.88 7.94 6.70
N ALA A 789 21.43 8.97 6.07
CA ALA A 789 21.33 10.36 6.53
C ALA A 789 19.90 10.93 6.37
N ARG A 790 19.25 10.70 5.22
CA ARG A 790 17.94 11.29 4.90
C ARG A 790 16.76 10.57 5.55
N PHE A 791 16.87 9.26 5.79
CA PHE A 791 15.82 8.38 6.31
C PHE A 791 16.27 7.73 7.62
N ARG A 792 16.34 8.52 8.70
CA ARG A 792 16.57 7.99 10.07
C ARG A 792 15.49 6.96 10.40
N GLY A 793 15.90 5.74 10.75
CA GLY A 793 14.99 4.64 11.12
C GLY A 793 14.31 4.89 12.47
N PRO A 794 13.52 3.92 12.98
CA PRO A 794 13.02 3.99 14.35
C PRO A 794 14.19 4.19 15.30
N ALA A 795 14.17 5.27 16.07
CA ALA A 795 15.02 5.38 17.23
C ALA A 795 14.63 4.23 18.17
N VAL A 796 15.59 3.40 18.56
CA VAL A 796 15.44 2.60 19.77
C VAL A 796 15.20 3.61 20.88
N ALA A 797 13.98 3.66 21.41
CA ALA A 797 13.65 4.60 22.46
C ALA A 797 14.48 4.20 23.68
N GLU A 798 15.51 4.98 24.00
CA GLU A 798 16.19 4.87 25.29
C GLU A 798 15.12 5.04 26.36
N THR A 799 14.83 3.96 27.09
CA THR A 799 13.89 4.01 28.19
C THR A 799 14.42 5.03 29.19
N PRO A 800 13.68 6.11 29.50
CA PRO A 800 14.14 7.06 30.50
C PRO A 800 14.25 6.31 31.82
N ARG A 801 15.49 6.05 32.25
CA ARG A 801 15.77 5.35 33.51
C ARG A 801 15.25 6.19 34.66
N ARG A 802 14.01 5.94 35.08
CA ARG A 802 13.51 6.38 36.39
C ARG A 802 14.53 5.95 37.44
N ARG A 803 15.03 6.90 38.22
CA ARG A 803 15.78 6.62 39.45
C ARG A 803 14.82 6.03 40.47
N SER A 804 14.62 4.72 40.45
CA SER A 804 14.15 3.96 41.61
C SER A 804 15.36 3.36 42.32
N ALA A 805 15.44 3.54 43.63
CA ALA A 805 16.49 2.93 44.45
C ALA A 805 16.22 1.42 44.69
N ALA A 806 17.25 0.72 45.15
CA ALA A 806 17.29 -0.71 45.48
C ALA A 806 17.15 -1.72 44.31
N GLY A 807 17.86 -2.85 44.41
CA GLY A 807 17.75 -4.02 43.51
C GLY A 807 18.91 -4.24 42.53
N ALA A 808 19.61 -5.36 42.68
CA ALA A 808 20.49 -6.03 41.69
C ALA A 808 21.47 -5.15 40.87
N ARG A 809 22.62 -4.79 41.46
CA ARG A 809 23.74 -4.17 40.74
C ARG A 809 24.56 -5.22 39.96
N TRP A 810 24.38 -5.32 38.64
CA TRP A 810 25.28 -6.09 37.78
C TRP A 810 26.67 -5.44 37.73
N THR A 811 27.62 -5.97 38.50
CA THR A 811 29.04 -5.61 38.43
C THR A 811 29.74 -6.46 37.38
N TYR A 812 30.29 -5.83 36.34
CA TYR A 812 31.42 -6.43 35.62
C TYR A 812 32.61 -6.54 36.59
N PRO A 813 33.39 -7.64 36.57
CA PRO A 813 34.67 -7.68 37.24
C PRO A 813 35.64 -6.75 36.51
N SER A 814 35.85 -5.56 37.05
CA SER A 814 36.98 -4.71 36.69
C SER A 814 38.27 -5.39 37.13
N GLN A 815 39.25 -5.52 36.23
CA GLN A 815 40.59 -5.99 36.61
C GLN A 815 41.21 -5.03 37.63
N ASP A 816 41.85 -5.58 38.64
CA ASP A 816 42.49 -4.79 39.69
C ASP A 816 43.67 -3.96 39.18
N LYS A 817 43.90 -2.83 39.86
CA LYS A 817 45.05 -1.97 39.60
C LYS A 817 46.29 -2.55 40.27
N ALA A 818 47.30 -2.89 39.48
CA ALA A 818 48.68 -2.97 39.94
C ALA A 818 49.52 -1.85 39.30
N SER A 819 50.23 -1.10 40.14
CA SER A 819 51.39 -0.24 39.85
C SER A 819 51.67 0.24 38.41
N ARG A 820 51.51 1.55 38.19
CA ARG A 820 52.39 2.34 37.30
C ARG A 820 53.24 3.28 38.15
N PRO A 821 54.53 3.44 37.82
CA PRO A 821 55.14 4.73 37.58
C PRO A 821 55.12 5.06 36.07
N PRO A 822 55.35 6.33 35.65
CA PRO A 822 55.19 6.75 34.26
C PRO A 822 56.53 6.85 33.52
N GLU A 823 56.54 6.54 32.20
CA GLU A 823 57.35 7.33 31.24
C GLU A 823 56.98 7.10 29.76
N HIS A 824 57.56 7.97 28.92
CA HIS A 824 57.65 7.98 27.45
C HIS A 824 56.36 7.86 26.61
N ALA A 825 55.97 9.01 26.04
CA ALA A 825 55.20 9.07 24.80
C ALA A 825 56.14 9.08 23.58
N GLY A 826 55.71 8.54 22.43
CA GLY A 826 56.38 8.75 21.14
C GLY A 826 56.34 7.54 20.19
N ALA A 827 55.44 7.57 19.20
CA ALA A 827 55.51 6.73 17.99
C ALA A 827 54.60 7.30 16.87
N ASP A 828 53.29 7.33 17.09
CA ASP A 828 52.28 7.48 16.03
C ASP A 828 52.18 8.87 15.38
N THR A 829 52.76 9.92 15.98
CA THR A 829 52.72 11.28 15.43
C THR A 829 53.64 11.45 14.20
N VAL A 830 54.79 10.76 14.17
CA VAL A 830 55.84 10.97 13.15
C VAL A 830 55.39 10.56 11.74
N PHE A 831 54.50 9.56 11.63
CA PHE A 831 54.00 9.09 10.33
C PHE A 831 53.08 10.12 9.66
N GLN A 832 52.22 10.80 10.43
CA GLN A 832 51.31 11.84 9.92
C GLN A 832 52.09 13.06 9.40
N GLU A 833 53.10 13.50 10.15
CA GLU A 833 53.90 14.67 9.76
C GLU A 833 54.71 14.45 8.48
N ARG A 834 55.36 13.28 8.33
CA ARG A 834 56.13 12.95 7.12
C ARG A 834 55.28 12.91 5.85
N VAL A 835 54.05 12.39 5.92
CA VAL A 835 53.09 12.45 4.80
C VAL A 835 52.70 13.91 4.48
N SER A 836 52.50 14.73 5.52
CA SER A 836 52.18 16.16 5.36
C SER A 836 53.34 17.03 4.84
N ALA A 837 54.58 16.54 4.90
CA ALA A 837 55.75 17.18 4.31
C ALA A 837 55.91 16.82 2.83
N LEU A 838 55.78 15.53 2.48
CA LEU A 838 55.81 15.06 1.09
C LEU A 838 54.79 15.75 0.18
N LEU A 839 53.58 16.01 0.69
CA LEU A 839 52.54 16.73 -0.05
C LEU A 839 52.86 18.20 -0.35
N ARG A 840 53.83 18.82 0.34
CA ARG A 840 54.25 20.22 0.09
C ARG A 840 55.25 20.33 -1.06
N LEU A 841 56.08 19.30 -1.27
CA LEU A 841 57.07 19.25 -2.36
C LEU A 841 56.42 19.20 -3.75
N PHE A 842 55.19 18.70 -3.87
CA PHE A 842 54.42 18.65 -5.12
C PHE A 842 53.43 19.80 -5.31
N GLY A 843 53.49 20.86 -4.49
CA GLY A 843 52.67 22.08 -4.64
C GLY A 843 51.16 21.93 -4.36
N LEU A 844 50.66 20.71 -4.12
CA LEU A 844 49.24 20.39 -3.97
C LEU A 844 48.67 20.80 -2.60
N ARG A 845 48.35 22.08 -2.43
CA ARG A 845 47.58 22.58 -1.27
C ARG A 845 46.17 21.98 -1.24
N ARG A 846 45.91 21.07 -0.28
CA ARG A 846 44.54 20.74 0.15
C ARG A 846 44.04 21.80 1.14
N GLU A 847 43.44 22.86 0.63
CA GLU A 847 42.59 23.71 1.47
C GLU A 847 41.32 22.94 1.88
N PRO A 848 40.96 22.90 3.17
CA PRO A 848 39.63 22.49 3.57
C PRO A 848 38.64 23.61 3.21
N ARG A 849 38.11 23.59 1.98
CA ARG A 849 37.01 24.46 1.55
C ARG A 849 35.81 24.25 2.49
N ARG A 850 35.72 25.09 3.52
CA ARG A 850 34.47 25.37 4.22
C ARG A 850 33.49 25.86 3.15
N PRO A 851 32.31 25.22 2.94
CA PRO A 851 31.22 25.94 2.31
C PRO A 851 30.91 27.12 3.23
N SER A 852 31.11 28.34 2.73
CA SER A 852 30.70 29.55 3.42
C SER A 852 29.22 29.45 3.77
N ARG A 853 28.85 29.73 5.02
CA ARG A 853 27.45 29.84 5.42
C ARG A 853 26.82 31.06 4.75
N GLN A 854 26.43 30.94 3.48
CA GLN A 854 25.39 31.79 2.92
C GLN A 854 24.17 31.59 3.82
N ARG A 855 23.72 32.68 4.45
CA ARG A 855 22.53 32.69 5.27
C ARG A 855 21.33 32.41 4.36
N SER A 856 20.80 31.19 4.42
CA SER A 856 19.48 30.88 3.89
C SER A 856 18.44 31.56 4.78
N TRP A 857 18.25 32.87 4.57
CA TRP A 857 17.12 33.60 5.12
C TRP A 857 15.83 32.86 4.72
N LEU A 858 14.91 32.69 5.66
CA LEU A 858 13.61 32.13 5.37
C LEU A 858 12.77 33.22 4.69
N GLN A 859 12.96 33.45 3.38
CA GLN A 859 12.17 34.40 2.62
C GLN A 859 10.72 33.89 2.46
N VAL A 860 9.90 34.16 3.48
CA VAL A 860 8.45 33.99 3.46
C VAL A 860 7.87 35.07 2.53
N ARG A 861 7.87 34.76 1.23
CA ARG A 861 7.48 35.69 0.17
C ARG A 861 5.95 35.70 -0.02
N ILE A 862 5.24 36.21 1.00
CA ILE A 862 3.79 36.49 0.90
C ILE A 862 3.59 37.65 -0.07
N ARG A 863 2.68 37.49 -1.04
CA ARG A 863 2.26 38.58 -1.93
C ARG A 863 1.14 39.37 -1.27
N LEU A 864 1.41 40.63 -0.91
CA LEU A 864 0.35 41.61 -0.74
C LEU A 864 -0.25 41.98 -2.09
N SER A 865 -1.49 42.49 -2.10
CA SER A 865 -2.01 43.24 -3.24
C SER A 865 -1.27 44.59 -3.33
N GLU A 866 -1.02 45.09 -4.54
CA GLU A 866 -0.24 46.32 -4.73
C GLU A 866 -0.92 47.54 -4.08
N ARG A 867 -2.26 47.58 -4.05
CA ARG A 867 -3.03 48.60 -3.31
C ARG A 867 -2.68 48.62 -1.81
N ASN A 868 -2.66 47.47 -1.14
CA ASN A 868 -2.46 47.44 0.31
C ASN A 868 -1.01 47.79 0.68
N TRP A 869 -0.05 47.41 -0.17
CA TRP A 869 1.36 47.79 0.02
C TRP A 869 1.58 49.30 -0.21
N ALA A 870 1.03 49.87 -1.29
CA ALA A 870 1.14 51.30 -1.57
C ALA A 870 0.54 52.17 -0.45
N SER A 871 -0.63 51.82 0.08
CA SER A 871 -1.25 52.52 1.22
C SER A 871 -0.39 52.47 2.49
N LEU A 872 0.23 51.32 2.80
CA LEU A 872 1.12 51.20 3.96
C LEU A 872 2.46 51.93 3.76
N GLN A 873 2.97 52.04 2.52
CA GLN A 873 4.14 52.87 2.23
C GLN A 873 3.82 54.36 2.39
N GLY A 874 2.68 54.84 1.87
CA GLY A 874 2.27 56.24 2.04
C GLY A 874 2.08 56.64 3.52
N LEU A 875 1.49 55.76 4.34
CA LEU A 875 1.37 55.96 5.79
C LEU A 875 2.71 55.87 6.54
N ALA A 876 3.66 55.07 6.04
CA ALA A 876 5.02 54.97 6.57
C ALA A 876 5.84 56.25 6.30
N GLU A 877 5.76 56.77 5.07
CA GLU A 877 6.42 58.02 4.65
C GLU A 877 5.82 59.24 5.35
N GLN A 878 4.48 59.33 5.50
CA GLN A 878 3.82 60.40 6.26
C GLN A 878 4.15 60.42 7.76
N GLN A 879 4.63 59.31 8.33
CA GLN A 879 4.98 59.20 9.76
C GLN A 879 6.49 59.06 10.02
N ASP A 880 7.32 59.21 8.97
CA ASP A 880 8.78 59.00 8.94
C ASP A 880 9.22 57.74 9.73
N ALA A 881 8.53 56.63 9.45
CA ALA A 881 8.62 55.40 10.22
C ALA A 881 8.48 54.15 9.33
N SER A 882 9.15 53.05 9.68
CA SER A 882 8.97 51.79 8.94
C SER A 882 7.51 51.30 9.01
N PRO A 883 6.97 50.64 7.96
CA PRO A 883 5.60 50.10 7.95
C PRO A 883 5.24 49.30 9.21
N SER A 884 6.18 48.50 9.72
CA SER A 884 6.05 47.74 10.97
C SER A 884 5.85 48.58 12.24
N ARG A 885 6.39 49.81 12.31
CA ARG A 885 6.17 50.74 13.43
C ARG A 885 4.80 51.39 13.38
N VAL A 886 4.30 51.71 12.18
CA VAL A 886 2.95 52.26 11.99
C VAL A 886 1.90 51.26 12.46
N VAL A 887 2.00 50.01 11.99
CA VAL A 887 1.12 48.90 12.43
C VAL A 887 1.16 48.71 13.95
N ARG A 888 2.34 48.79 14.58
CA ARG A 888 2.47 48.69 16.03
C ARG A 888 1.71 49.80 16.76
N ARG A 889 1.91 51.07 16.38
CA ARG A 889 1.19 52.22 16.98
C ARG A 889 -0.32 52.08 16.86
N MET A 890 -0.82 51.63 15.71
CA MET A 890 -2.26 51.38 15.51
C MET A 890 -2.80 50.29 16.44
N LEU A 891 -1.99 49.26 16.72
CA LEU A 891 -2.35 48.21 17.67
C LEU A 891 -2.33 48.70 19.12
N ASP A 892 -1.28 49.44 19.50
CA ASP A 892 -1.12 49.99 20.85
C ASP A 892 -2.27 50.98 21.15
N GLN A 893 -2.60 51.89 20.23
CA GLN A 893 -3.75 52.81 20.35
C GLN A 893 -5.11 52.09 20.43
N TRP A 894 -5.28 50.95 19.73
CA TRP A 894 -6.52 50.16 19.80
C TRP A 894 -6.67 49.40 21.13
N LEU A 895 -5.54 49.00 21.74
CA LEU A 895 -5.50 48.36 23.05
C LEU A 895 -5.75 49.37 24.18
N GLU A 896 -5.17 50.57 24.10
CA GLU A 896 -5.42 51.67 25.04
C GLU A 896 -6.85 52.22 24.89
N GLY A 897 -7.35 52.32 23.65
CA GLY A 897 -8.68 52.85 23.30
C GLY A 897 -9.91 52.05 23.76
N ARG A 898 -9.75 50.99 24.56
CA ARG A 898 -10.85 50.31 25.27
C ARG A 898 -10.62 50.15 26.78
N GLY A 899 -9.70 50.92 27.36
CA GLY A 899 -9.44 50.93 28.82
C GLY A 899 -10.40 51.82 29.63
N ALA A 900 -11.34 52.51 29.00
CA ALA A 900 -12.13 53.57 29.61
C ALA A 900 -13.65 53.43 29.37
N ASP A 901 -14.23 52.33 29.86
CA ASP A 901 -15.59 52.30 30.41
C ASP A 901 -15.74 51.05 31.32
N GLU A 902 -16.73 51.05 32.22
CA GLU A 902 -17.00 50.00 33.23
C GLU A 902 -15.88 49.74 34.27
N HIS A 903 -15.67 50.72 35.17
CA HIS A 903 -14.96 50.48 36.45
C HIS A 903 -15.65 51.14 37.65
N GLN A 904 -16.69 50.48 38.17
CA GLN A 904 -17.40 50.73 39.45
C GLN A 904 -18.43 49.58 39.62
N GLN A 905 -18.66 48.94 40.77
CA GLN A 905 -18.21 49.14 42.16
C GLN A 905 -18.02 47.78 42.88
N THR A 906 -17.04 47.65 43.79
CA THR A 906 -17.12 46.92 45.09
C THR A 906 -15.82 47.12 45.89
N PRO A 907 -15.81 47.08 47.25
CA PRO A 907 -14.72 47.68 48.04
C PRO A 907 -13.83 46.73 48.88
N ARG A 908 -12.56 47.16 48.99
CA ARG A 908 -11.49 46.91 49.99
C ARG A 908 -11.71 45.98 51.20
N THR A 909 -10.72 45.11 51.42
CA THR A 909 -9.64 45.23 52.45
C THR A 909 -8.36 44.60 51.84
N ASP A 910 -7.18 45.22 51.75
CA ASP A 910 -6.25 45.81 52.76
C ASP A 910 -5.68 44.75 53.73
N CYS A 911 -4.38 44.49 53.92
CA CYS A 911 -3.07 44.94 53.37
C CYS A 911 -2.02 43.78 53.61
N ALA A 912 -0.70 43.79 53.31
CA ALA A 912 0.28 44.81 52.89
C ALA A 912 1.50 44.21 52.09
N SER A 913 2.59 44.98 51.99
CA SER A 913 3.91 44.78 51.33
C SER A 913 4.88 43.76 51.99
N PRO A 914 6.06 43.38 51.39
CA PRO A 914 6.72 43.93 50.19
C PRO A 914 7.21 42.92 49.11
N ALA A 915 7.76 43.47 48.02
CA ALA A 915 8.41 42.79 46.87
C ALA A 915 9.98 42.80 47.02
N PRO A 916 10.83 42.29 46.08
CA PRO A 916 10.56 41.83 44.70
C PRO A 916 11.33 40.55 44.22
N THR A 917 11.48 40.40 42.88
CA THR A 917 12.38 39.53 42.07
C THR A 917 11.95 38.10 41.66
N VAL A 918 11.13 37.99 40.60
CA VAL A 918 11.20 36.92 39.56
C VAL A 918 10.80 37.54 38.19
N PRO A 919 11.44 37.19 37.04
CA PRO A 919 11.08 37.77 35.73
C PRO A 919 9.83 37.19 35.04
N ALA A 920 9.20 38.04 34.23
CA ALA A 920 8.12 37.74 33.27
C ALA A 920 8.64 36.98 32.01
N CYS A 921 7.84 36.36 31.13
CA CYS A 921 6.40 36.03 31.14
C CYS A 921 6.12 34.88 30.15
N TRP A 922 5.09 34.05 30.40
CA TRP A 922 4.51 33.13 29.41
C TRP A 922 2.98 33.33 29.34
N CYS A 923 2.54 34.35 28.58
CA CYS A 923 1.12 34.65 28.40
C CYS A 923 0.54 33.92 27.19
N VAL A 924 -0.08 32.76 27.42
CA VAL A 924 -0.89 32.07 26.40
C VAL A 924 -2.26 32.73 26.33
N VAL A 925 -2.48 33.58 25.31
CA VAL A 925 -3.74 34.30 25.11
C VAL A 925 -4.83 33.34 24.60
N ASN A 926 -5.77 33.00 25.46
CA ASN A 926 -6.79 31.98 25.21
C ASN A 926 -8.09 32.61 24.65
N LEU A 927 -8.06 33.02 23.38
CA LEU A 927 -9.18 33.68 22.69
C LEU A 927 -10.36 32.72 22.44
N ARG A 928 -11.52 33.01 23.04
CA ARG A 928 -12.79 32.32 22.69
C ARG A 928 -13.21 32.68 21.26
N ARG A 929 -13.58 31.67 20.45
CA ARG A 929 -13.93 31.80 19.01
C ARG A 929 -14.87 32.96 18.66
N SER A 930 -15.87 33.25 19.49
CA SER A 930 -16.84 34.33 19.25
C SER A 930 -16.24 35.75 19.33
N ARG A 931 -15.09 35.94 20.01
CA ARG A 931 -14.35 37.22 19.97
C ARG A 931 -13.30 37.27 18.86
N ALA A 932 -12.78 36.12 18.41
CA ALA A 932 -11.85 36.07 17.27
C ALA A 932 -12.51 36.54 15.96
N ALA A 933 -13.71 36.03 15.65
CA ALA A 933 -14.45 36.42 14.44
C ALA A 933 -14.80 37.92 14.37
N ALA A 934 -15.03 38.56 15.53
CA ALA A 934 -15.25 40.01 15.59
C ALA A 934 -13.95 40.81 15.34
N ILE A 935 -12.80 40.26 15.70
CA ILE A 935 -11.48 40.85 15.42
C ILE A 935 -11.12 40.66 13.94
N GLU A 936 -11.35 39.47 13.37
CA GLU A 936 -11.19 39.21 11.92
C GLU A 936 -12.04 40.20 11.10
N ALA A 937 -13.33 40.36 11.41
CA ALA A 937 -14.21 41.28 10.68
C ALA A 937 -13.79 42.76 10.78
N GLN A 938 -13.26 43.22 11.93
CA GLN A 938 -12.72 44.59 12.04
C GLN A 938 -11.39 44.77 11.31
N LEU A 939 -10.55 43.73 11.22
CA LEU A 939 -9.25 43.77 10.53
C LEU A 939 -9.37 43.61 9.01
N GLU A 940 -10.32 42.80 8.51
CA GLU A 940 -10.68 42.76 7.09
C GLU A 940 -11.14 44.14 6.60
N HIS A 941 -11.95 44.85 7.39
CA HIS A 941 -12.41 46.20 7.06
C HIS A 941 -11.30 47.25 7.06
N LEU A 942 -10.13 46.94 7.65
CA LEU A 942 -8.89 47.73 7.61
C LEU A 942 -7.85 47.15 6.62
N GLY A 943 -8.16 46.03 5.95
CA GLY A 943 -7.28 45.38 4.97
C GLY A 943 -6.03 44.68 5.54
N VAL A 944 -6.04 44.31 6.83
CA VAL A 944 -4.91 43.69 7.55
C VAL A 944 -5.22 42.24 7.90
N ASP A 945 -4.29 41.34 7.60
CA ASP A 945 -4.39 39.91 7.89
C ASP A 945 -3.94 39.60 9.34
N LEU A 946 -4.79 38.90 10.10
CA LEU A 946 -4.53 38.53 11.50
C LEU A 946 -3.42 37.47 11.65
N GLU A 947 -3.28 36.51 10.72
CA GLU A 947 -2.19 35.54 10.74
C GLU A 947 -0.85 36.23 10.46
N TYR A 948 -0.83 37.22 9.56
CA TYR A 948 0.37 38.03 9.26
C TYR A 948 0.84 38.83 10.48
N LEU A 949 -0.08 39.46 11.22
CA LEU A 949 0.24 40.20 12.44
C LEU A 949 0.83 39.28 13.53
N VAL A 950 0.22 38.11 13.74
CA VAL A 950 0.71 37.11 14.70
C VAL A 950 2.10 36.58 14.30
N ALA A 951 2.33 36.35 13.01
CA ALA A 951 3.65 35.92 12.50
C ALA A 951 4.74 36.98 12.78
N GLN A 952 4.47 38.26 12.51
CA GLN A 952 5.40 39.36 12.81
C GLN A 952 5.72 39.48 14.30
N ILE A 953 4.73 39.33 15.19
CA ILE A 953 4.94 39.37 16.64
C ILE A 953 5.82 38.19 17.09
N ILE A 954 5.59 36.98 16.57
CA ILE A 954 6.42 35.81 16.88
C ILE A 954 7.86 35.99 16.37
N GLU A 955 8.05 36.51 15.16
CA GLU A 955 9.36 36.76 14.58
C GLU A 955 10.15 37.84 15.34
N GLU A 956 9.50 38.93 15.77
CA GLU A 956 10.14 39.95 16.60
C GLU A 956 10.56 39.37 17.97
N GLN A 957 9.69 38.61 18.64
CA GLN A 957 9.99 38.01 19.94
C GLN A 957 11.12 36.99 19.85
N LEU A 958 11.19 36.18 18.79
CA LEU A 958 12.31 35.28 18.52
C LEU A 958 13.62 36.05 18.32
N SER A 959 13.61 37.16 17.57
CA SER A 959 14.81 37.99 17.38
C SER A 959 15.31 38.61 18.69
N ARG A 960 14.39 39.09 19.55
CA ARG A 960 14.69 39.62 20.88
C ARG A 960 15.28 38.56 21.80
N ALA A 961 14.73 37.34 21.78
CA ALA A 961 15.22 36.21 22.57
C ALA A 961 16.65 35.76 22.20
N GLU A 962 17.04 35.80 20.92
CA GLU A 962 18.44 35.52 20.55
C GLU A 962 19.39 36.61 21.10
N THR A 963 18.98 37.89 21.07
CA THR A 963 19.82 39.00 21.56
C THR A 963 19.98 39.09 23.09
N SER A 964 19.04 38.58 23.89
CA SER A 964 19.09 38.66 25.36
C SER A 964 19.92 37.57 26.03
N SER A 965 20.38 36.54 25.30
CA SER A 965 21.15 35.39 25.81
C SER A 965 22.57 35.70 26.33
N ARG A 966 22.86 36.96 26.69
CA ARG A 966 24.14 37.45 27.23
C ARG A 966 23.99 38.43 28.42
N ARG A 967 23.06 38.19 29.34
CA ARG A 967 23.09 38.65 30.76
C ARG A 967 21.91 38.06 31.54
N GLY A 968 22.16 37.47 32.72
CA GLY A 968 21.16 36.82 33.57
C GLY A 968 21.14 35.31 33.35
#